data_AF-A0A348MW37-F1
#
_entry.id   AF-A0A348MW37-F1
#
_cell.length_a   1.000
_cell.length_b   1.000
_cell.length_c   1.000
_cell.angle_alpha   90.00
_cell.angle_beta   90.00
_cell.angle_gamma   90.00
#
_symmetry.space_group_name_H-M   'P 1'
#
loop_
_entity.id
_entity.type
_entity.pdbx_description
1 polymer ?
#
loop_
_entity_poly.entity_id
_entity_poly.type
_entity_poly.pdbx_seq_one_letter_code
_entity_poly.pdbx_strand_id
1 'polypeptide(L)'
;MLALETAVKAVDSDTYFYGEGWTAPDRGVTQADQINLAGSQIGTFNDRIREAIRGGAFFNGLGDGDQLYAGDRIKAGLAGTLNNYILQDSNGVTSTTSSLGGYAVDPADIINYVSKHDGETLWDKFNYELPGDLSLAQRVRAQNIGLGLPLMAQGIPFLQMGGDLLRSKSMDRNTYDAGDWFNKIDFTKQSNNFNVGLPLAQDNQGAWETIGSFAYSPERAASMSDVEFAGEVFQELLSIRADSPLFRLTTGEDILARVGFHNIGRSQAPGVIAMSIDDSAGMTDIDPMNDALMVIVNASYDEQSVSVNTATGFALHATQASSIDSVVRGASFAEGDVDNPGNGLFTVPAQTIAVFVKAQGTEQGMGISAFATAGAPDVVPYGSTAVYLRGSMNDWGTATEFNYEGDGIYRATYTLEAGTEYNFKVANADWDNPNLGGQAGQTAVTEAVTYSLDGGENLQFTPADTALYEFIFDAADMDNQTLLISKDNPFFGTQVYLRGGMNDWGTANAMTYVGDKVFTAYIDVAAGDYEFKVASEDWSTVDFGAPENTDEARNMVPGDVFDTSTGGGDNFRLAITDAEEYAFIFDTSGMTNTIAVFKSQFFGATPVYLRGGMNGWGTDNQFIYSQGEYSLTLDVSAGSVEFKVADADWANINIGAVDGDNKAVTLGAPLMMLQGSNDNLVLDAPATGSYTFTVRGPNPLSPTVTVTQN
;
A
#
# COMPACT_ATOMS: atom_id res chain seq x y z
N MET A 1 21.39 -23.13 -20.33
CA MET A 1 21.19 -21.91 -21.14
C MET A 1 22.44 -21.05 -21.18
N LEU A 2 22.98 -20.59 -20.05
CA LEU A 2 24.15 -19.71 -19.97
C LEU A 2 25.37 -20.16 -20.82
N ALA A 3 25.72 -21.45 -20.78
CA ALA A 3 26.83 -21.96 -21.59
C ALA A 3 26.60 -21.86 -23.12
N LEU A 4 25.34 -22.01 -23.56
CA LEU A 4 24.98 -21.85 -24.97
C LEU A 4 25.06 -20.39 -25.38
N GLU A 5 24.52 -19.49 -24.57
CA GLU A 5 24.60 -18.05 -24.80
C GLU A 5 26.06 -17.59 -24.90
N THR A 6 26.92 -18.01 -23.96
CA THR A 6 28.37 -17.71 -23.99
C THR A 6 29.01 -18.18 -25.29
N ALA A 7 28.70 -19.40 -25.74
CA ALA A 7 29.26 -19.96 -26.97
C ALA A 7 28.77 -19.22 -28.23
N VAL A 8 27.51 -18.77 -28.26
CA VAL A 8 26.96 -18.00 -29.38
C VAL A 8 27.47 -16.56 -29.38
N LYS A 9 27.54 -15.89 -28.22
CA LYS A 9 28.10 -14.54 -28.08
C LYS A 9 29.59 -14.46 -28.42
N ALA A 10 30.33 -15.56 -28.32
CA ALA A 10 31.71 -15.65 -28.81
C ALA A 10 31.80 -15.62 -30.35
N VAL A 11 30.71 -15.91 -31.06
CA VAL A 11 30.60 -15.80 -32.52
C VAL A 11 29.99 -14.45 -32.92
N ASP A 12 28.95 -14.01 -32.21
CA ASP A 12 28.26 -12.74 -32.43
C ASP A 12 27.85 -12.12 -31.08
N SER A 13 28.59 -11.10 -30.65
CA SER A 13 28.40 -10.45 -29.34
C SER A 13 27.02 -9.81 -29.17
N ASP A 14 26.35 -9.49 -30.28
CA ASP A 14 25.11 -8.74 -30.29
C ASP A 14 23.88 -9.67 -30.30
N THR A 15 24.10 -10.99 -30.31
CA THR A 15 23.01 -11.97 -30.22
C THR A 15 22.34 -11.90 -28.84
N TYR A 16 21.02 -11.72 -28.84
CA TYR A 16 20.18 -11.70 -27.64
C TYR A 16 19.35 -12.99 -27.51
N PHE A 17 19.31 -13.55 -26.30
CA PHE A 17 18.56 -14.77 -25.99
C PHE A 17 17.32 -14.40 -25.17
N TYR A 18 16.20 -15.04 -25.50
CA TYR A 18 15.00 -14.98 -24.68
C TYR A 18 14.14 -16.24 -24.85
N GLY A 19 13.20 -16.48 -23.94
CA GLY A 19 12.33 -17.65 -24.02
C GLY A 19 11.17 -17.67 -23.03
N GLU A 20 10.47 -18.80 -23.04
CA GLU A 20 9.36 -19.10 -22.14
C GLU A 20 9.88 -19.71 -20.83
N GLY A 21 10.19 -18.85 -19.86
CA GLY A 21 10.70 -19.23 -18.53
C GLY A 21 9.64 -19.79 -17.58
N TRP A 22 8.63 -20.52 -18.08
CA TRP A 22 7.57 -21.09 -17.25
C TRP A 22 8.13 -22.18 -16.32
N THR A 23 7.53 -22.34 -15.14
CA THR A 23 7.88 -23.44 -14.25
C THR A 23 7.46 -24.77 -14.86
N ALA A 24 8.32 -25.79 -14.74
CA ALA A 24 8.00 -27.16 -15.15
C ALA A 24 8.30 -28.14 -14.01
N PRO A 25 7.76 -29.38 -14.05
CA PRO A 25 8.02 -30.37 -13.01
C PRO A 25 9.51 -30.59 -12.79
N ASP A 26 9.95 -30.61 -11.53
CA ASP A 26 11.35 -30.80 -11.18
C ASP A 26 11.89 -32.12 -11.76
N ARG A 27 13.07 -32.03 -12.39
CA ARG A 27 13.79 -33.15 -13.00
C ARG A 27 15.21 -33.32 -12.41
N GLY A 28 15.48 -32.74 -11.24
CA GLY A 28 16.77 -32.81 -10.56
C GLY A 28 17.83 -31.89 -11.16
N VAL A 29 17.42 -30.79 -11.80
CA VAL A 29 18.30 -29.77 -12.37
C VAL A 29 17.69 -28.37 -12.14
N THR A 30 18.54 -27.37 -11.91
CA THR A 30 18.10 -25.97 -11.91
C THR A 30 17.54 -25.63 -13.28
N GLN A 31 16.27 -25.24 -13.31
CA GLN A 31 15.57 -24.96 -14.56
C GLN A 31 15.86 -23.53 -15.02
N ALA A 32 15.70 -23.29 -16.33
CA ALA A 32 15.81 -21.95 -16.89
C ALA A 32 14.43 -21.26 -16.84
N ASP A 33 13.87 -21.16 -15.64
CA ASP A 33 12.62 -20.45 -15.38
C ASP A 33 12.88 -18.95 -15.11
N GLN A 34 11.80 -18.17 -15.02
CA GLN A 34 11.83 -16.72 -14.81
C GLN A 34 12.69 -16.30 -13.61
N ILE A 35 12.56 -16.99 -12.47
CA ILE A 35 13.27 -16.64 -11.24
C ILE A 35 14.74 -17.02 -11.35
N ASN A 36 15.04 -18.22 -11.84
CA ASN A 36 16.41 -18.72 -11.98
C ASN A 36 17.21 -18.00 -13.08
N LEU A 37 16.55 -17.35 -14.04
CA LEU A 37 17.20 -16.54 -15.08
C LEU A 37 17.32 -15.06 -14.73
N ALA A 38 16.75 -14.59 -13.62
CA ALA A 38 16.87 -13.19 -13.20
C ALA A 38 18.35 -12.79 -13.05
N GLY A 39 18.73 -11.63 -13.61
CA GLY A 39 20.10 -11.12 -13.63
C GLY A 39 21.02 -11.78 -14.65
N SER A 40 20.53 -12.75 -15.43
CA SER A 40 21.32 -13.35 -16.52
C SER A 40 21.28 -12.54 -17.81
N GLN A 41 20.35 -11.59 -17.94
CA GLN A 41 20.05 -10.85 -19.17
C GLN A 41 19.60 -11.77 -20.34
N ILE A 42 19.13 -12.98 -20.02
CA ILE A 42 18.36 -13.84 -20.92
C ILE A 42 16.88 -13.54 -20.67
N GLY A 43 16.23 -12.91 -21.65
CA GLY A 43 14.84 -12.47 -21.50
C GLY A 43 13.86 -13.60 -21.25
N THR A 44 12.85 -13.34 -20.44
CA THR A 44 11.71 -14.23 -20.26
C THR A 44 10.41 -13.49 -20.51
N PHE A 45 9.44 -14.19 -21.11
CA PHE A 45 8.10 -13.64 -21.34
C PHE A 45 7.45 -13.24 -20.02
N ASN A 46 7.05 -11.97 -19.93
CA ASN A 46 6.42 -11.40 -18.75
C ASN A 46 4.90 -11.59 -18.79
N ASP A 47 4.43 -12.64 -18.12
CA ASP A 47 3.02 -12.91 -17.89
C ASP A 47 2.37 -11.98 -16.86
N ARG A 48 3.14 -11.27 -16.01
CA ARG A 48 2.57 -10.36 -14.99
C ARG A 48 1.86 -9.19 -15.64
N ILE A 49 2.57 -8.43 -16.47
CA ILE A 49 1.98 -7.29 -17.19
C ILE A 49 0.93 -7.77 -18.21
N ARG A 50 1.15 -8.94 -18.83
CA ARG A 50 0.21 -9.54 -19.79
C ARG A 50 -1.16 -9.73 -19.17
N GLU A 51 -1.24 -10.43 -18.03
CA GLU A 51 -2.52 -10.76 -17.40
C GLU A 51 -3.20 -9.52 -16.80
N ALA A 52 -2.43 -8.58 -16.25
CA ALA A 52 -3.00 -7.34 -15.71
C ALA A 52 -3.69 -6.49 -16.79
N ILE A 53 -3.16 -6.48 -18.01
CA ILE A 53 -3.76 -5.75 -19.15
C ILE A 53 -4.85 -6.60 -19.81
N ARG A 54 -4.49 -7.82 -20.24
CA ARG A 54 -5.32 -8.70 -21.07
C ARG A 54 -6.52 -9.26 -20.30
N GLY A 55 -6.46 -9.30 -18.97
CA GLY A 55 -7.57 -9.67 -18.09
C GLY A 55 -8.68 -8.62 -18.00
N GLY A 56 -8.51 -7.42 -18.57
CA GLY A 56 -9.59 -6.44 -18.72
C GLY A 56 -9.95 -5.63 -17.46
N ALA A 57 -9.58 -6.10 -16.26
CA ALA A 57 -9.91 -5.44 -14.99
C ALA A 57 -9.50 -3.96 -14.94
N PHE A 58 -8.32 -3.60 -15.46
CA PHE A 58 -7.86 -2.21 -15.53
C PHE A 58 -8.83 -1.26 -16.27
N PHE A 59 -9.65 -1.81 -17.18
CA PHE A 59 -10.61 -1.08 -18.01
C PHE A 59 -12.06 -1.18 -17.50
N ASN A 60 -12.34 -1.84 -16.38
CA ASN A 60 -13.72 -2.11 -15.97
C ASN A 60 -14.51 -0.84 -15.54
N GLY A 61 -13.81 0.22 -15.11
CA GLY A 61 -14.40 1.48 -14.65
C GLY A 61 -15.16 1.40 -13.33
N LEU A 62 -14.94 0.35 -12.52
CA LEU A 62 -15.68 0.09 -11.29
C LEU A 62 -15.03 0.68 -10.04
N GLY A 63 -13.72 0.96 -10.09
CA GLY A 63 -12.96 1.39 -8.92
C GLY A 63 -12.84 0.33 -7.82
N ASP A 64 -13.01 -0.94 -8.18
CA ASP A 64 -12.92 -2.07 -7.26
C ASP A 64 -11.47 -2.53 -7.03
N GLY A 65 -11.29 -3.43 -6.07
CA GLY A 65 -9.98 -4.00 -5.74
C GLY A 65 -9.29 -4.66 -6.93
N ASP A 66 -10.05 -5.28 -7.84
CA ASP A 66 -9.50 -5.92 -9.04
C ASP A 66 -8.93 -4.90 -10.04
N GLN A 67 -9.63 -3.78 -10.27
CA GLN A 67 -9.14 -2.71 -11.15
C GLN A 67 -7.88 -2.06 -10.57
N LEU A 68 -7.88 -1.79 -9.28
CA LEU A 68 -6.77 -1.18 -8.57
C LEU A 68 -5.54 -2.10 -8.56
N TYR A 69 -5.72 -3.38 -8.23
CA TYR A 69 -4.67 -4.39 -8.25
C TYR A 69 -4.09 -4.61 -9.66
N ALA A 70 -4.94 -4.61 -10.70
CA ALA A 70 -4.46 -4.63 -12.08
C ALA A 70 -3.60 -3.39 -12.39
N GLY A 71 -4.01 -2.21 -11.92
CA GLY A 71 -3.23 -0.98 -12.02
C GLY A 71 -1.84 -1.11 -11.41
N ASP A 72 -1.72 -1.65 -10.20
CA ASP A 72 -0.42 -1.82 -9.52
C ASP A 72 0.49 -2.82 -10.25
N ARG A 73 -0.06 -3.92 -10.76
CA ARG A 73 0.71 -4.88 -11.57
C ARG A 73 1.16 -4.28 -12.90
N ILE A 74 0.38 -3.38 -13.50
CA ILE A 74 0.80 -2.65 -14.70
C ILE A 74 1.93 -1.66 -14.34
N LYS A 75 1.83 -0.91 -13.24
CA LYS A 75 2.93 -0.04 -12.77
C LYS A 75 4.23 -0.83 -12.56
N ALA A 76 4.17 -1.97 -11.86
CA ALA A 76 5.32 -2.86 -11.70
C ALA A 76 5.87 -3.35 -13.06
N GLY A 77 4.99 -3.69 -14.01
CA GLY A 77 5.36 -4.04 -15.38
C GLY A 77 6.06 -2.92 -16.14
N LEU A 78 5.55 -1.69 -16.03
CA LEU A 78 6.11 -0.49 -16.64
C LEU A 78 7.51 -0.16 -16.09
N ALA A 79 7.76 -0.44 -14.82
CA ALA A 79 9.09 -0.34 -14.19
C ALA A 79 9.98 -1.57 -14.42
N GLY A 80 9.76 -2.33 -15.50
CA GLY A 80 10.63 -3.44 -15.87
C GLY A 80 10.48 -4.69 -15.00
N THR A 81 9.39 -4.82 -14.23
CA THR A 81 9.11 -6.01 -13.38
C THR A 81 10.28 -6.40 -12.49
N LEU A 82 11.07 -5.40 -12.07
CA LEU A 82 12.20 -5.59 -11.18
C LEU A 82 11.70 -6.16 -9.86
N ASN A 83 12.53 -6.95 -9.18
CA ASN A 83 12.17 -7.51 -7.88
C ASN A 83 12.22 -6.45 -6.75
N ASN A 84 13.04 -5.40 -6.91
CA ASN A 84 13.38 -4.44 -5.88
C ASN A 84 12.91 -3.00 -6.20
N TYR A 85 12.08 -2.81 -7.22
CA TYR A 85 11.46 -1.51 -7.47
C TYR A 85 10.46 -1.19 -6.36
N ILE A 86 10.53 0.00 -5.79
CA ILE A 86 9.68 0.40 -4.68
C ILE A 86 8.42 1.06 -5.24
N LEU A 87 7.25 0.51 -4.88
CA LEU A 87 5.95 1.02 -5.32
C LEU A 87 5.00 1.09 -4.12
N GLN A 88 4.30 2.22 -3.99
CA GLN A 88 3.12 2.30 -3.14
C GLN A 88 1.90 1.76 -3.89
N ASP A 89 1.34 0.67 -3.39
CA ASP A 89 0.18 0.00 -3.98
C ASP A 89 -1.14 0.71 -3.65
N SER A 90 -2.25 0.18 -4.16
CA SER A 90 -3.59 0.71 -3.94
C SER A 90 -4.10 0.60 -2.52
N ASN A 91 -3.46 -0.20 -1.68
CA ASN A 91 -3.78 -0.28 -0.26
C ASN A 91 -2.97 0.75 0.55
N GLY A 92 -2.20 1.61 -0.13
CA GLY A 92 -1.35 2.61 0.52
C GLY A 92 -0.05 2.03 1.05
N VAL A 93 0.24 0.75 0.78
CA VAL A 93 1.41 0.06 1.29
C VAL A 93 2.55 0.22 0.31
N THR A 94 3.66 0.81 0.79
CA THR A 94 4.89 0.93 -0.01
C THR A 94 5.74 -0.32 0.19
N SER A 95 6.02 -1.05 -0.87
CA SER A 95 6.86 -2.26 -0.80
C SER A 95 7.65 -2.47 -2.09
N THR A 96 8.55 -3.45 -2.09
CA THR A 96 9.20 -3.89 -3.32
C THR A 96 8.21 -4.61 -4.22
N THR A 97 8.33 -4.43 -5.53
CA THR A 97 7.45 -5.04 -6.54
C THR A 97 7.52 -6.56 -6.59
N SER A 98 8.45 -7.21 -5.86
CA SER A 98 8.38 -8.65 -5.58
C SER A 98 7.05 -9.07 -4.93
N SER A 99 6.43 -8.22 -4.10
CA SER A 99 5.10 -8.45 -3.53
C SER A 99 4.00 -8.53 -4.61
N LEU A 100 4.23 -7.92 -5.77
CA LEU A 100 3.37 -7.94 -6.96
C LEU A 100 3.84 -8.96 -8.02
N GLY A 101 4.81 -9.82 -7.67
CA GLY A 101 5.36 -10.86 -8.54
C GLY A 101 6.50 -10.39 -9.44
N GLY A 102 7.12 -9.25 -9.15
CA GLY A 102 8.38 -8.79 -9.74
C GLY A 102 9.52 -9.78 -9.48
N TYR A 103 10.36 -10.01 -10.50
CA TYR A 103 11.42 -11.02 -10.44
C TYR A 103 12.71 -10.63 -11.13
N ALA A 104 12.67 -9.67 -12.07
CA ALA A 104 13.85 -9.28 -12.83
C ALA A 104 14.87 -8.53 -11.97
N VAL A 105 16.13 -8.58 -12.40
CA VAL A 105 17.20 -7.73 -11.85
C VAL A 105 17.59 -6.66 -12.88
N ASP A 106 17.48 -6.99 -14.17
CA ASP A 106 17.82 -6.11 -15.28
C ASP A 106 16.63 -6.00 -16.26
N PRO A 107 16.37 -4.84 -16.90
CA PRO A 107 15.33 -4.73 -17.93
C PRO A 107 15.49 -5.70 -19.10
N ALA A 108 16.71 -6.17 -19.39
CA ALA A 108 16.98 -7.21 -20.38
C ALA A 108 16.49 -8.60 -19.95
N ASP A 109 16.08 -8.82 -18.69
CA ASP A 109 15.45 -10.07 -18.28
C ASP A 109 13.98 -10.15 -18.75
N ILE A 110 13.40 -9.05 -19.25
CA ILE A 110 11.95 -8.92 -19.43
C ILE A 110 11.53 -8.73 -20.89
N ILE A 111 10.64 -9.62 -21.34
CA ILE A 111 9.90 -9.51 -22.60
C ILE A 111 8.43 -9.16 -22.30
N ASN A 112 8.06 -7.88 -22.40
CA ASN A 112 6.71 -7.37 -22.16
C ASN A 112 5.78 -7.60 -23.36
N TYR A 113 4.61 -8.20 -23.12
CA TYR A 113 3.65 -8.50 -24.19
C TYR A 113 2.23 -8.62 -23.66
N VAL A 114 1.27 -8.46 -24.55
CA VAL A 114 -0.18 -8.63 -24.26
C VAL A 114 -0.86 -9.62 -25.20
N SER A 115 -0.19 -10.00 -26.28
CA SER A 115 -0.67 -10.98 -27.25
C SER A 115 0.51 -11.67 -27.93
N LYS A 116 0.31 -12.94 -28.33
CA LYS A 116 1.29 -13.75 -29.06
C LYS A 116 0.59 -14.76 -29.98
N HIS A 117 1.32 -15.71 -30.55
CA HIS A 117 0.76 -16.61 -31.56
C HIS A 117 -0.21 -17.64 -30.98
N ASP A 118 -0.04 -18.06 -29.74
CA ASP A 118 -0.89 -18.97 -28.99
C ASP A 118 -1.74 -18.24 -27.94
N GLY A 119 -2.93 -18.77 -27.65
CA GLY A 119 -4.00 -18.01 -27.01
C GLY A 119 -4.76 -17.13 -28.01
N GLU A 120 -5.79 -16.45 -27.49
CA GLU A 120 -6.57 -15.46 -28.23
C GLU A 120 -5.72 -14.22 -28.55
N THR A 121 -6.02 -13.54 -29.66
CA THR A 121 -5.46 -12.20 -29.92
C THR A 121 -5.93 -11.21 -28.85
N LEU A 122 -5.27 -10.06 -28.71
CA LEU A 122 -5.74 -9.03 -27.77
C LEU A 122 -7.19 -8.59 -28.08
N TRP A 123 -7.50 -8.37 -29.36
CA TRP A 123 -8.85 -7.98 -29.79
C TRP A 123 -9.90 -9.03 -29.39
N ASP A 124 -9.62 -10.30 -29.67
CA ASP A 124 -10.53 -11.39 -29.34
C ASP A 124 -10.68 -11.55 -27.83
N LYS A 125 -9.59 -11.42 -27.08
CA LYS A 125 -9.64 -11.50 -25.62
C LYS A 125 -10.45 -10.37 -25.01
N PHE A 126 -10.27 -9.14 -25.49
CA PHE A 126 -11.07 -8.00 -25.05
C PHE A 126 -12.55 -8.09 -25.39
N ASN A 127 -12.95 -8.89 -26.38
CA ASN A 127 -14.37 -9.19 -26.60
C ASN A 127 -14.98 -10.02 -25.47
N TYR A 128 -14.18 -10.80 -24.74
CA TYR A 128 -14.61 -11.51 -23.53
C TYR A 128 -14.54 -10.65 -22.27
N GLU A 129 -13.44 -9.91 -22.08
CA GLU A 129 -13.12 -9.31 -20.77
C GLU A 129 -13.62 -7.86 -20.58
N LEU A 130 -13.73 -7.08 -21.65
CA LEU A 130 -14.17 -5.68 -21.51
C LEU A 130 -15.67 -5.60 -21.20
N PRO A 131 -16.14 -4.53 -20.51
CA PRO A 131 -17.55 -4.30 -20.26
C PRO A 131 -18.41 -4.48 -21.53
N GLY A 132 -19.55 -5.14 -21.37
CA GLY A 132 -20.38 -5.57 -22.50
C GLY A 132 -20.96 -4.41 -23.31
N ASP A 133 -21.21 -3.27 -22.65
CA ASP A 133 -21.88 -2.08 -23.17
C ASP A 133 -20.92 -1.05 -23.81
N LEU A 134 -19.61 -1.34 -23.85
CA LEU A 134 -18.67 -0.47 -24.56
C LEU A 134 -18.99 -0.38 -26.05
N SER A 135 -19.01 0.84 -26.56
CA SER A 135 -19.06 1.11 -27.99
C SER A 135 -17.81 0.59 -28.71
N LEU A 136 -17.91 0.42 -30.03
CA LEU A 136 -16.78 -0.01 -30.86
C LEU A 136 -15.57 0.94 -30.72
N ALA A 137 -15.81 2.25 -30.73
CA ALA A 137 -14.74 3.25 -30.57
C ALA A 137 -14.02 3.11 -29.22
N GLN A 138 -14.76 2.86 -28.14
CA GLN A 138 -14.18 2.63 -26.82
C GLN A 138 -13.35 1.34 -26.77
N ARG A 139 -13.78 0.27 -27.46
CA ARG A 139 -13.02 -0.99 -27.58
C ARG A 139 -11.74 -0.82 -28.39
N VAL A 140 -11.78 -0.04 -29.47
CA VAL A 140 -10.59 0.31 -30.26
C VAL A 140 -9.59 1.11 -29.43
N ARG A 141 -10.06 2.05 -28.60
CA ARG A 141 -9.19 2.77 -27.65
C ARG A 141 -8.62 1.87 -26.58
N ALA A 142 -9.42 0.98 -26.00
CA ALA A 142 -8.93 -0.02 -25.04
C ALA A 142 -7.84 -0.92 -25.68
N GLN A 143 -8.02 -1.34 -26.94
CA GLN A 143 -6.99 -2.05 -27.71
C GLN A 143 -5.70 -1.21 -27.84
N ASN A 144 -5.81 0.07 -28.22
CA ASN A 144 -4.65 0.94 -28.38
C ASN A 144 -3.91 1.16 -27.04
N ILE A 145 -4.64 1.35 -25.93
CA ILE A 145 -4.04 1.42 -24.60
C ILE A 145 -3.36 0.09 -24.25
N GLY A 146 -4.08 -1.03 -24.39
CA GLY A 146 -3.57 -2.35 -24.03
C GLY A 146 -2.32 -2.75 -24.81
N LEU A 147 -2.28 -2.45 -26.12
CA LEU A 147 -1.10 -2.69 -26.96
C LEU A 147 0.00 -1.63 -26.76
N GLY A 148 -0.37 -0.42 -26.36
CA GLY A 148 0.56 0.69 -26.11
C GLY A 148 1.32 0.58 -24.79
N LEU A 149 0.72 -0.03 -23.75
CA LEU A 149 1.36 -0.18 -22.43
C LEU A 149 2.73 -0.90 -22.50
N PRO A 150 2.90 -2.03 -23.21
CA PRO A 150 4.24 -2.61 -23.43
C PRO A 150 5.23 -1.68 -24.13
N LEU A 151 4.77 -0.77 -25.01
CA LEU A 151 5.64 0.21 -25.66
C LEU A 151 6.09 1.32 -24.70
N MET A 152 5.32 1.62 -23.67
CA MET A 152 5.69 2.63 -22.66
C MET A 152 6.51 2.03 -21.52
N ALA A 153 6.54 0.71 -21.37
CA ALA A 153 7.27 0.00 -20.32
C ALA A 153 8.80 0.03 -20.52
N GLN A 154 9.56 0.00 -19.42
CA GLN A 154 10.95 -0.45 -19.43
C GLN A 154 11.02 -1.95 -19.76
N GLY A 155 12.18 -2.42 -20.24
CA GLY A 155 12.35 -3.75 -20.80
C GLY A 155 11.99 -3.84 -22.28
N ILE A 156 11.80 -5.07 -22.79
CA ILE A 156 11.71 -5.31 -24.24
C ILE A 156 10.25 -5.57 -24.66
N PRO A 157 9.62 -4.70 -25.46
CA PRO A 157 8.29 -4.96 -25.99
C PRO A 157 8.30 -6.08 -27.04
N PHE A 158 7.33 -6.98 -26.95
CA PHE A 158 7.06 -8.02 -27.93
C PHE A 158 5.63 -7.89 -28.44
N LEU A 159 5.47 -8.03 -29.76
CA LEU A 159 4.23 -7.71 -30.47
C LEU A 159 3.79 -8.89 -31.33
N GLN A 160 2.49 -9.23 -31.24
CA GLN A 160 1.88 -10.15 -32.19
C GLN A 160 1.70 -9.45 -33.54
N MET A 161 2.14 -10.09 -34.63
CA MET A 161 1.90 -9.61 -35.99
C MET A 161 0.40 -9.37 -36.25
N GLY A 162 0.05 -8.16 -36.69
CA GLY A 162 -1.31 -7.70 -36.94
C GLY A 162 -2.07 -7.22 -35.69
N GLY A 163 -1.47 -7.28 -34.49
CA GLY A 163 -2.12 -6.79 -33.26
C GLY A 163 -2.45 -5.29 -33.31
N ASP A 164 -1.61 -4.52 -34.00
CA ASP A 164 -1.78 -3.10 -34.35
C ASP A 164 -2.93 -2.85 -35.34
N LEU A 165 -3.39 -3.89 -36.05
CA LEU A 165 -4.48 -3.86 -37.01
C LEU A 165 -5.75 -4.56 -36.46
N LEU A 166 -5.95 -4.52 -35.14
CA LEU A 166 -7.09 -5.12 -34.45
C LEU A 166 -7.26 -6.62 -34.72
N ARG A 167 -6.17 -7.35 -35.07
CA ARG A 167 -6.25 -8.73 -35.58
C ARG A 167 -7.13 -9.61 -34.70
N SER A 168 -8.05 -10.30 -35.36
CA SER A 168 -8.88 -11.36 -34.80
C SER A 168 -8.52 -12.69 -35.46
N LYS A 169 -8.72 -13.78 -34.71
CA LYS A 169 -8.71 -15.16 -35.19
C LYS A 169 -10.12 -15.74 -35.17
N SER A 170 -11.13 -14.89 -35.28
CA SER A 170 -12.54 -15.23 -35.05
C SER A 170 -12.76 -15.90 -33.69
N MET A 171 -12.09 -15.38 -32.66
CA MET A 171 -12.16 -15.85 -31.27
C MET A 171 -11.48 -17.21 -31.00
N ASP A 172 -10.69 -17.74 -31.93
CA ASP A 172 -9.98 -19.01 -31.75
C ASP A 172 -8.76 -18.86 -30.82
N ARG A 173 -8.72 -19.67 -29.76
CA ARG A 173 -7.63 -19.68 -28.78
C ARG A 173 -6.37 -20.43 -29.25
N ASN A 174 -6.48 -21.34 -30.21
CA ASN A 174 -5.36 -22.20 -30.62
C ASN A 174 -5.38 -22.51 -32.12
N THR A 175 -4.65 -21.67 -32.86
CA THR A 175 -4.74 -21.58 -34.33
C THR A 175 -3.59 -22.25 -35.08
N TYR A 176 -2.82 -23.12 -34.42
CA TYR A 176 -1.62 -23.74 -35.00
C TYR A 176 -1.89 -24.52 -36.30
N ASP A 177 -3.08 -25.12 -36.43
CA ASP A 177 -3.53 -25.88 -37.62
C ASP A 177 -4.92 -25.41 -38.13
N ALA A 178 -5.27 -24.15 -37.86
CA ALA A 178 -6.55 -23.56 -38.30
C ALA A 178 -6.49 -22.97 -39.72
N GLY A 179 -5.37 -23.18 -40.43
CA GLY A 179 -5.13 -22.74 -41.80
C GLY A 179 -5.15 -21.22 -41.98
N ASP A 180 -5.12 -20.80 -43.24
CA ASP A 180 -5.10 -19.37 -43.62
C ASP A 180 -6.37 -18.63 -43.19
N TRP A 181 -7.52 -19.33 -43.15
CA TRP A 181 -8.83 -18.73 -42.91
C TRP A 181 -8.91 -18.02 -41.55
N PHE A 182 -8.61 -18.74 -40.47
CA PHE A 182 -8.64 -18.16 -39.11
C PHE A 182 -7.38 -17.36 -38.78
N ASN A 183 -6.26 -17.59 -39.48
CA ASN A 183 -5.00 -16.87 -39.24
C ASN A 183 -4.81 -15.61 -40.08
N LYS A 184 -5.72 -15.30 -41.01
CA LYS A 184 -5.61 -14.20 -41.97
C LYS A 184 -5.23 -12.89 -41.28
N ILE A 185 -4.24 -12.21 -41.86
CA ILE A 185 -3.92 -10.81 -41.57
C ILE A 185 -4.20 -10.03 -42.85
N ASP A 186 -5.11 -9.07 -42.79
CA ASP A 186 -5.51 -8.31 -43.97
C ASP A 186 -4.77 -6.96 -44.03
N PHE A 187 -3.65 -6.94 -44.76
CA PHE A 187 -2.88 -5.70 -44.96
C PHE A 187 -3.58 -4.65 -45.82
N THR A 188 -4.71 -4.99 -46.47
CA THR A 188 -5.55 -3.98 -47.14
C THR A 188 -6.43 -3.21 -46.15
N LYS A 189 -6.42 -3.62 -44.87
CA LYS A 189 -7.19 -3.06 -43.75
C LYS A 189 -8.71 -3.14 -43.93
N GLN A 190 -9.21 -3.85 -44.94
CA GLN A 190 -10.65 -4.01 -45.19
C GLN A 190 -11.38 -4.83 -44.11
N SER A 191 -10.64 -5.60 -43.32
CA SER A 191 -11.18 -6.44 -42.25
C SER A 191 -10.09 -6.76 -41.23
N ASN A 192 -10.46 -6.91 -39.97
CA ASN A 192 -9.56 -7.45 -38.93
C ASN A 192 -9.69 -8.97 -38.75
N ASN A 193 -10.46 -9.65 -39.61
CA ASN A 193 -10.77 -11.09 -39.57
C ASN A 193 -11.69 -11.56 -38.42
N PHE A 194 -12.40 -10.64 -37.76
CA PHE A 194 -13.42 -11.00 -36.77
C PHE A 194 -14.67 -11.56 -37.44
N ASN A 195 -15.31 -12.53 -36.77
CA ASN A 195 -16.59 -13.11 -37.19
C ASN A 195 -16.58 -13.74 -38.60
N VAL A 196 -15.55 -14.54 -38.91
CA VAL A 196 -15.46 -15.33 -40.16
C VAL A 196 -15.92 -16.78 -40.00
N GLY A 197 -16.68 -17.06 -38.93
CA GLY A 197 -17.18 -18.38 -38.55
C GLY A 197 -16.80 -18.75 -37.12
N LEU A 198 -17.48 -19.76 -36.57
CA LEU A 198 -17.11 -20.31 -35.26
C LEU A 198 -15.71 -20.96 -35.35
N PRO A 199 -14.86 -20.76 -34.33
CA PRO A 199 -13.52 -21.34 -34.29
C PRO A 199 -13.56 -22.86 -34.12
N LEU A 200 -12.42 -23.53 -34.32
CA LEU A 200 -12.37 -24.99 -34.34
C LEU A 200 -12.88 -25.61 -33.04
N ALA A 201 -13.73 -26.64 -33.15
CA ALA A 201 -14.41 -27.28 -32.03
C ALA A 201 -13.45 -27.82 -30.96
N GLN A 202 -12.29 -28.34 -31.39
CA GLN A 202 -11.30 -29.03 -30.57
C GLN A 202 -11.00 -28.28 -29.27
N ASP A 203 -10.77 -26.97 -29.36
CA ASP A 203 -10.38 -26.13 -28.22
C ASP A 203 -11.41 -25.05 -27.86
N ASN A 204 -12.46 -24.86 -28.69
CA ASN A 204 -13.37 -23.72 -28.56
C ASN A 204 -14.86 -24.10 -28.45
N GLN A 205 -15.24 -25.38 -28.58
CA GLN A 205 -16.66 -25.79 -28.59
C GLN A 205 -17.43 -25.33 -27.34
N GLY A 206 -16.78 -25.37 -26.17
CA GLY A 206 -17.38 -24.92 -24.91
C GLY A 206 -17.72 -23.42 -24.87
N ALA A 207 -17.05 -22.60 -25.70
CA ALA A 207 -17.27 -21.16 -25.78
C ALA A 207 -18.17 -20.73 -26.95
N TRP A 208 -18.61 -21.67 -27.82
CA TRP A 208 -19.35 -21.34 -29.04
C TRP A 208 -20.66 -20.59 -28.79
N GLU A 209 -21.35 -20.84 -27.69
CA GLU A 209 -22.57 -20.08 -27.35
C GLU A 209 -22.24 -18.61 -27.07
N THR A 210 -21.22 -18.36 -26.25
CA THR A 210 -20.71 -17.01 -25.97
C THR A 210 -20.20 -16.33 -27.23
N ILE A 211 -19.37 -17.01 -28.04
CA ILE A 211 -18.86 -16.48 -29.31
C ILE A 211 -20.00 -16.16 -30.28
N GLY A 212 -20.99 -17.05 -30.37
CA GLY A 212 -22.17 -16.87 -31.20
C GLY A 212 -22.99 -15.63 -30.81
N SER A 213 -23.02 -15.29 -29.51
CA SER A 213 -23.67 -14.07 -29.02
C SER A 213 -22.98 -12.78 -29.50
N PHE A 214 -21.66 -12.84 -29.75
CA PHE A 214 -20.87 -11.70 -30.22
C PHE A 214 -20.93 -11.49 -31.73
N ALA A 215 -21.30 -12.52 -32.51
CA ALA A 215 -21.26 -12.50 -33.98
C ALA A 215 -22.13 -11.39 -34.61
N TYR A 216 -23.16 -10.91 -33.91
CA TYR A 216 -24.09 -9.89 -34.41
C TYR A 216 -24.03 -8.58 -33.64
N SER A 217 -23.03 -8.42 -32.78
CA SER A 217 -22.82 -7.22 -31.98
C SER A 217 -22.17 -6.10 -32.80
N PRO A 218 -22.89 -5.00 -33.13
CA PRO A 218 -22.29 -3.88 -33.87
C PRO A 218 -21.10 -3.27 -33.13
N GLU A 219 -21.08 -3.34 -31.81
CA GLU A 219 -20.00 -2.86 -30.95
C GLU A 219 -18.68 -3.65 -31.10
N ARG A 220 -18.67 -4.78 -31.83
CA ARG A 220 -17.47 -5.61 -32.05
C ARG A 220 -17.04 -5.67 -33.53
N ALA A 221 -17.80 -5.05 -34.43
CA ALA A 221 -17.60 -5.14 -35.87
C ALA A 221 -16.69 -4.01 -36.39
N ALA A 222 -15.37 -4.16 -36.22
CA ALA A 222 -14.38 -3.19 -36.67
C ALA A 222 -14.43 -2.98 -38.19
N SER A 223 -14.48 -1.72 -38.61
CA SER A 223 -14.42 -1.29 -40.00
C SER A 223 -13.00 -0.97 -40.46
N MET A 224 -12.83 -0.66 -41.74
CA MET A 224 -11.54 -0.23 -42.29
C MET A 224 -10.97 0.99 -41.57
N SER A 225 -11.80 1.99 -41.26
CA SER A 225 -11.35 3.20 -40.56
C SER A 225 -10.90 2.91 -39.13
N ASP A 226 -11.51 1.93 -38.46
CA ASP A 226 -11.10 1.53 -37.11
C ASP A 226 -9.73 0.84 -37.12
N VAL A 227 -9.51 -0.04 -38.11
CA VAL A 227 -8.21 -0.72 -38.31
C VAL A 227 -7.12 0.27 -38.71
N GLU A 228 -7.43 1.24 -39.57
CA GLU A 228 -6.53 2.33 -39.94
C GLU A 228 -6.15 3.18 -38.73
N PHE A 229 -7.16 3.65 -37.98
CA PHE A 229 -6.96 4.45 -36.77
C PHE A 229 -6.10 3.73 -35.73
N ALA A 230 -6.38 2.45 -35.45
CA ALA A 230 -5.60 1.66 -34.50
C ALA A 230 -4.13 1.55 -34.91
N GLY A 231 -3.88 1.27 -36.19
CA GLY A 231 -2.53 1.16 -36.72
C GLY A 231 -1.75 2.48 -36.70
N GLU A 232 -2.42 3.62 -36.95
CA GLU A 232 -1.80 4.93 -36.91
C GLU A 232 -1.45 5.36 -35.47
N VAL A 233 -2.36 5.20 -34.51
CA VAL A 233 -2.10 5.47 -33.10
C VAL A 233 -0.95 4.59 -32.56
N PHE A 234 -0.91 3.32 -32.98
CA PHE A 234 0.18 2.42 -32.62
C PHE A 234 1.54 2.91 -33.15
N GLN A 235 1.59 3.38 -34.41
CA GLN A 235 2.82 3.94 -35.00
C GLN A 235 3.28 5.22 -34.29
N GLU A 236 2.34 6.07 -33.85
CA GLU A 236 2.65 7.26 -33.06
C GLU A 236 3.32 6.89 -31.73
N LEU A 237 2.77 5.93 -30.98
CA LEU A 237 3.36 5.45 -29.72
C LEU A 237 4.72 4.78 -29.93
N LEU A 238 4.87 4.02 -31.02
CA LEU A 238 6.16 3.40 -31.37
C LEU A 238 7.22 4.45 -31.72
N SER A 239 6.86 5.52 -32.44
CA SER A 239 7.74 6.65 -32.70
C SER A 239 8.20 7.28 -31.40
N ILE A 240 7.28 7.57 -30.48
CA ILE A 240 7.58 8.21 -29.19
C ILE A 240 8.57 7.37 -28.37
N ARG A 241 8.39 6.04 -28.33
CA ARG A 241 9.36 5.14 -27.68
C ARG A 241 10.75 5.22 -28.32
N ALA A 242 10.80 5.32 -29.65
CA ALA A 242 12.07 5.37 -30.38
C ALA A 242 12.78 6.72 -30.22
N ASP A 243 12.01 7.81 -30.10
CA ASP A 243 12.50 9.19 -30.05
C ASP A 243 13.31 9.49 -28.78
N SER A 244 12.98 8.87 -27.64
CA SER A 244 13.70 9.06 -26.37
C SER A 244 14.38 7.77 -25.87
N PRO A 245 15.68 7.78 -25.54
CA PRO A 245 16.34 6.69 -24.84
C PRO A 245 15.80 6.43 -23.43
N LEU A 246 15.10 7.39 -22.80
CA LEU A 246 14.54 7.24 -21.45
C LEU A 246 13.49 6.13 -21.35
N PHE A 247 12.80 5.78 -22.45
CA PHE A 247 11.91 4.61 -22.49
C PHE A 247 12.64 3.26 -22.48
N ARG A 248 13.96 3.27 -22.64
CA ARG A 248 14.82 2.10 -22.90
C ARG A 248 16.07 2.14 -22.04
N LEU A 249 15.90 2.41 -20.74
CA LEU A 249 16.98 2.36 -19.77
C LEU A 249 17.60 0.96 -19.76
N THR A 250 18.93 0.89 -19.61
CA THR A 250 19.68 -0.35 -19.85
C THR A 250 20.10 -1.08 -18.58
N THR A 251 19.78 -0.54 -17.40
CA THR A 251 20.14 -1.12 -16.10
C THR A 251 18.96 -1.05 -15.13
N GLY A 252 18.92 -1.97 -14.17
CA GLY A 252 17.94 -1.91 -13.08
C GLY A 252 18.13 -0.65 -12.23
N GLU A 253 19.39 -0.26 -12.00
CA GLU A 253 19.74 0.93 -11.21
C GLU A 253 19.20 2.23 -11.83
N ASP A 254 19.32 2.39 -13.15
CA ASP A 254 18.75 3.56 -13.83
C ASP A 254 17.22 3.59 -13.70
N ILE A 255 16.55 2.44 -13.78
CA ILE A 255 15.09 2.36 -13.61
C ILE A 255 14.70 2.76 -12.19
N LEU A 256 15.37 2.22 -11.18
CA LEU A 256 15.13 2.55 -9.76
C LEU A 256 15.35 4.04 -9.48
N ALA A 257 16.33 4.66 -10.12
CA ALA A 257 16.68 6.05 -9.89
C ALA A 257 15.77 7.04 -10.65
N ARG A 258 15.22 6.63 -11.80
CA ARG A 258 14.59 7.57 -12.75
C ARG A 258 13.10 7.36 -12.96
N VAL A 259 12.58 6.15 -12.79
CA VAL A 259 11.16 5.87 -13.04
C VAL A 259 10.35 6.12 -11.78
N GLY A 260 9.37 7.01 -11.83
CA GLY A 260 8.46 7.31 -10.73
C GLY A 260 6.98 7.11 -11.09
N PHE A 261 6.13 6.90 -10.09
CA PHE A 261 4.67 6.87 -10.25
C PHE A 261 3.97 7.90 -9.37
N HIS A 262 2.94 8.54 -9.92
CA HIS A 262 2.31 9.73 -9.31
C HIS A 262 0.80 9.62 -9.09
N ASN A 263 0.17 8.53 -9.52
CA ASN A 263 -1.20 8.14 -9.16
C ASN A 263 -1.12 6.82 -8.39
N ILE A 264 -0.82 6.91 -7.09
CA ILE A 264 -0.46 5.79 -6.20
C ILE A 264 -1.20 5.93 -4.87
N GLY A 265 -1.16 4.87 -4.05
CA GLY A 265 -1.85 4.85 -2.75
C GLY A 265 -3.36 4.65 -2.87
N ARG A 266 -4.05 4.77 -1.73
CA ARG A 266 -5.50 4.55 -1.60
C ARG A 266 -6.37 5.60 -2.31
N SER A 267 -5.82 6.79 -2.50
CA SER A 267 -6.50 7.90 -3.17
C SER A 267 -6.28 7.93 -4.68
N GLN A 268 -5.60 6.92 -5.24
CA GLN A 268 -5.35 6.87 -6.67
C GLN A 268 -6.66 6.80 -7.49
N ALA A 269 -6.70 7.52 -8.60
CA ALA A 269 -7.80 7.42 -9.54
C ALA A 269 -7.78 6.03 -10.23
N PRO A 270 -8.87 5.24 -10.15
CA PRO A 270 -8.91 3.93 -10.78
C PRO A 270 -8.75 3.98 -12.29
N GLY A 271 -8.00 3.04 -12.86
CA GLY A 271 -7.73 3.00 -14.30
C GLY A 271 -6.79 4.10 -14.80
N VAL A 272 -6.11 4.81 -13.90
CA VAL A 272 -5.14 5.86 -14.24
C VAL A 272 -3.73 5.47 -13.82
N ILE A 273 -2.75 5.70 -14.69
CA ILE A 273 -1.32 5.59 -14.36
C ILE A 273 -0.67 6.90 -14.74
N ALA A 274 0.18 7.42 -13.86
CA ALA A 274 1.05 8.55 -14.15
C ALA A 274 2.48 8.12 -13.86
N MET A 275 3.27 7.91 -14.92
CA MET A 275 4.65 7.44 -14.85
C MET A 275 5.59 8.54 -15.33
N SER A 276 6.55 8.95 -14.51
CA SER A 276 7.64 9.82 -14.95
C SER A 276 8.91 9.03 -15.26
N ILE A 277 9.77 9.63 -16.08
CA ILE A 277 11.15 9.17 -16.28
C ILE A 277 12.06 10.39 -16.20
N ASP A 278 12.93 10.42 -15.18
CA ASP A 278 13.80 11.55 -14.86
C ASP A 278 15.12 11.56 -15.64
N ASP A 279 15.53 12.73 -16.08
CA ASP A 279 16.88 13.01 -16.59
C ASP A 279 17.45 14.31 -16.01
N SER A 280 17.19 14.56 -14.73
CA SER A 280 17.65 15.72 -13.98
C SER A 280 19.17 15.91 -13.97
N ALA A 281 19.58 17.17 -13.95
CA ALA A 281 20.93 17.60 -13.61
C ALA A 281 21.40 16.97 -12.29
N GLY A 282 22.58 16.36 -12.32
CA GLY A 282 23.10 15.54 -11.22
C GLY A 282 23.05 14.04 -11.49
N MET A 283 22.32 13.62 -12.53
CA MET A 283 22.38 12.29 -13.13
C MET A 283 23.20 12.31 -14.43
N THR A 284 23.45 11.15 -15.01
CA THR A 284 24.01 11.10 -16.38
C THR A 284 22.93 11.52 -17.37
N ASP A 285 23.19 12.51 -18.21
CA ASP A 285 22.31 12.92 -19.32
C ASP A 285 22.18 11.77 -20.33
N ILE A 286 20.99 11.17 -20.40
CA ILE A 286 20.66 10.02 -21.26
C ILE A 286 19.91 10.49 -22.51
N ASP A 287 19.04 11.49 -22.39
CA ASP A 287 18.30 12.09 -23.48
C ASP A 287 18.59 13.60 -23.58
N PRO A 288 19.51 14.01 -24.48
CA PRO A 288 19.93 15.41 -24.61
C PRO A 288 18.84 16.33 -25.18
N MET A 289 17.65 15.81 -25.47
CA MET A 289 16.49 16.58 -25.92
C MET A 289 15.50 16.87 -24.79
N ASN A 290 15.48 16.06 -23.72
CA ASN A 290 14.43 16.10 -22.70
C ASN A 290 15.00 15.85 -21.30
N ASP A 291 14.79 16.81 -20.38
CA ASP A 291 15.15 16.65 -18.97
C ASP A 291 14.21 15.68 -18.22
N ALA A 292 13.02 15.41 -18.77
CA ALA A 292 12.08 14.42 -18.22
C ALA A 292 10.97 14.05 -19.20
N LEU A 293 10.37 12.88 -18.97
CA LEU A 293 9.12 12.44 -19.59
C LEU A 293 8.03 12.23 -18.53
N MET A 294 6.76 12.42 -18.94
CA MET A 294 5.59 12.04 -18.16
C MET A 294 4.60 11.29 -19.06
N VAL A 295 4.31 10.04 -18.74
CA VAL A 295 3.33 9.20 -19.40
C VAL A 295 2.09 9.10 -18.53
N ILE A 296 0.97 9.61 -19.01
CA ILE A 296 -0.32 9.46 -18.36
C ILE A 296 -1.16 8.47 -19.19
N VAL A 297 -1.55 7.37 -18.56
CA VAL A 297 -2.52 6.42 -19.12
C VAL A 297 -3.84 6.64 -18.41
N ASN A 298 -4.86 7.04 -19.15
CA ASN A 298 -6.22 7.13 -18.65
C ASN A 298 -7.05 6.04 -19.35
N ALA A 299 -7.28 4.91 -18.68
CA ALA A 299 -8.17 3.85 -19.15
C ALA A 299 -9.62 4.03 -18.68
N SER A 300 -9.90 5.04 -17.85
CA SER A 300 -11.25 5.39 -17.42
C SER A 300 -12.08 6.00 -18.55
N TYR A 301 -13.38 6.13 -18.31
CA TYR A 301 -14.36 6.66 -19.25
C TYR A 301 -14.58 8.18 -19.13
N ASP A 302 -13.87 8.82 -18.21
CA ASP A 302 -13.93 10.26 -17.95
C ASP A 302 -12.55 10.91 -18.15
N GLU A 303 -12.53 12.23 -18.35
CA GLU A 303 -11.28 12.99 -18.30
C GLU A 303 -10.69 12.95 -16.89
N GLN A 304 -9.38 12.79 -16.80
CA GLN A 304 -8.67 12.67 -15.53
C GLN A 304 -7.62 13.77 -15.42
N SER A 305 -7.43 14.26 -14.20
CA SER A 305 -6.39 15.22 -13.87
C SER A 305 -5.49 14.67 -12.77
N VAL A 306 -4.18 14.67 -12.99
CA VAL A 306 -3.18 14.18 -12.04
C VAL A 306 -2.29 15.34 -11.61
N SER A 307 -2.34 15.68 -10.33
CA SER A 307 -1.43 16.66 -9.72
C SER A 307 -0.12 15.98 -9.37
N VAL A 308 1.00 16.57 -9.79
CA VAL A 308 2.33 16.08 -9.47
C VAL A 308 3.17 17.22 -8.90
N ASN A 309 3.75 16.98 -7.73
CA ASN A 309 4.61 17.97 -7.09
C ASN A 309 5.87 18.18 -7.92
N THR A 310 6.43 19.39 -7.88
CA THR A 310 7.66 19.77 -8.62
C THR A 310 7.55 19.75 -10.16
N ALA A 311 6.43 19.30 -10.72
CA ALA A 311 6.22 19.23 -12.16
C ALA A 311 6.06 20.63 -12.77
N THR A 312 6.98 20.99 -13.67
CA THR A 312 7.07 22.30 -14.33
C THR A 312 7.60 22.15 -15.75
N GLY A 313 7.21 23.06 -16.65
CA GLY A 313 7.76 23.11 -18.01
C GLY A 313 7.42 21.95 -18.95
N PHE A 314 6.37 21.17 -18.66
CA PHE A 314 5.94 20.08 -19.53
C PHE A 314 5.06 20.56 -20.70
N ALA A 315 5.16 19.88 -21.84
CA ALA A 315 4.27 20.04 -22.97
C ALA A 315 3.92 18.68 -23.59
N LEU A 316 2.76 18.58 -24.23
CA LEU A 316 2.37 17.36 -24.96
C LEU A 316 3.40 17.06 -26.06
N HIS A 317 3.79 15.78 -26.21
CA HIS A 317 4.74 15.35 -27.23
C HIS A 317 4.29 15.79 -28.63
N ALA A 318 5.21 16.26 -29.47
CA ALA A 318 4.90 16.85 -30.78
C ALA A 318 4.11 15.91 -31.72
N THR A 319 4.44 14.62 -31.69
CA THR A 319 3.69 13.56 -32.39
C THR A 319 2.22 13.53 -31.96
N GLN A 320 1.94 13.63 -30.66
CA GLN A 320 0.56 13.60 -30.15
C GLN A 320 -0.17 14.93 -30.32
N ALA A 321 0.53 16.06 -30.25
CA ALA A 321 -0.03 17.37 -30.57
C ALA A 321 -0.51 17.47 -32.04
N SER A 322 0.09 16.67 -32.94
CA SER A 322 -0.30 16.56 -34.35
C SER A 322 -1.01 15.24 -34.71
N SER A 323 -1.43 14.47 -33.70
CA SER A 323 -2.03 13.12 -33.87
C SER A 323 -3.26 13.10 -34.76
N ILE A 324 -3.46 11.97 -35.45
CA ILE A 324 -4.74 11.66 -36.12
C ILE A 324 -5.89 11.55 -35.11
N ASP A 325 -5.57 11.11 -33.88
CA ASP A 325 -6.53 11.08 -32.80
C ASP A 325 -6.80 12.49 -32.28
N SER A 326 -7.97 13.02 -32.63
CA SER A 326 -8.38 14.33 -32.14
C SER A 326 -8.53 14.42 -30.62
N VAL A 327 -8.72 13.29 -29.94
CA VAL A 327 -8.91 13.23 -28.49
C VAL A 327 -7.60 13.50 -27.76
N VAL A 328 -6.50 12.80 -28.10
CA VAL A 328 -5.21 13.00 -27.41
C VAL A 328 -4.66 14.43 -27.57
N ARG A 329 -5.00 15.13 -28.65
CA ARG A 329 -4.64 16.55 -28.84
C ARG A 329 -5.22 17.48 -27.76
N GLY A 330 -6.25 17.04 -27.04
CA GLY A 330 -6.83 17.76 -25.89
C GLY A 330 -6.05 17.58 -24.59
N ALA A 331 -5.10 16.65 -24.52
CA ALA A 331 -4.28 16.46 -23.33
C ALA A 331 -3.40 17.69 -23.08
N SER A 332 -3.32 18.13 -21.82
CA SER A 332 -2.68 19.40 -21.46
C SER A 332 -1.95 19.34 -20.13
N PHE A 333 -1.03 20.28 -19.95
CA PHE A 333 -0.30 20.51 -18.71
C PHE A 333 -0.48 21.96 -18.29
N ALA A 334 -0.73 22.19 -17.00
CA ALA A 334 -0.78 23.50 -16.38
C ALA A 334 0.17 23.56 -15.18
N GLU A 335 0.99 24.61 -15.11
CA GLU A 335 1.78 24.88 -13.91
C GLU A 335 0.86 25.35 -12.77
N GLY A 336 1.25 24.99 -11.55
CA GLY A 336 0.58 25.38 -10.30
C GLY A 336 0.54 26.89 -10.15
N ASP A 337 -0.55 27.37 -9.55
CA ASP A 337 -0.77 28.80 -9.32
C ASP A 337 0.04 29.34 -8.13
N VAL A 338 -0.22 30.60 -7.77
CA VAL A 338 0.46 31.29 -6.66
C VAL A 338 0.26 30.60 -5.31
N ASP A 339 -0.80 29.79 -5.16
CA ASP A 339 -1.11 29.10 -3.92
C ASP A 339 -0.45 27.71 -3.85
N ASN A 340 0.01 27.17 -4.99
CA ASN A 340 0.73 25.89 -5.09
C ASN A 340 1.97 25.98 -6.02
N PRO A 341 2.93 26.89 -5.75
CA PRO A 341 4.04 27.13 -6.65
C PRO A 341 4.94 25.90 -6.77
N GLY A 342 5.30 25.56 -8.02
CA GLY A 342 6.18 24.43 -8.32
C GLY A 342 5.47 23.10 -8.53
N ASN A 343 4.14 23.01 -8.32
CA ASN A 343 3.37 21.82 -8.68
C ASN A 343 2.87 21.91 -10.12
N GLY A 344 2.41 20.80 -10.69
CA GLY A 344 1.84 20.77 -12.04
C GLY A 344 0.64 19.84 -12.16
N LEU A 345 -0.30 20.19 -13.02
CA LEU A 345 -1.53 19.45 -13.28
C LEU A 345 -1.52 18.92 -14.71
N PHE A 346 -1.57 17.60 -14.87
CA PHE A 346 -1.72 16.94 -16.16
C PHE A 346 -3.18 16.55 -16.36
N THR A 347 -3.82 17.04 -17.42
CA THR A 347 -5.21 16.70 -17.76
C THR A 347 -5.25 15.86 -19.03
N VAL A 348 -5.86 14.69 -18.95
CA VAL A 348 -5.86 13.69 -20.03
C VAL A 348 -7.27 13.16 -20.28
N PRO A 349 -7.78 13.26 -21.53
CA PRO A 349 -9.10 12.75 -21.88
C PRO A 349 -9.27 11.25 -21.62
N ALA A 350 -10.52 10.82 -21.51
CA ALA A 350 -10.90 9.42 -21.35
C ALA A 350 -10.19 8.52 -22.38
N GLN A 351 -9.84 7.30 -21.96
CA GLN A 351 -9.31 6.24 -22.82
C GLN A 351 -8.16 6.69 -23.75
N THR A 352 -7.11 7.25 -23.15
CA THR A 352 -5.98 7.88 -23.83
C THR A 352 -4.65 7.56 -23.13
N ILE A 353 -3.60 7.31 -23.92
CA ILE A 353 -2.20 7.41 -23.45
C ILE A 353 -1.66 8.76 -23.94
N ALA A 354 -1.30 9.65 -23.03
CA ALA A 354 -0.67 10.93 -23.33
C ALA A 354 0.77 10.95 -22.80
N VAL A 355 1.71 11.38 -23.63
CA VAL A 355 3.12 11.54 -23.30
C VAL A 355 3.45 13.03 -23.34
N PHE A 356 3.91 13.54 -22.22
CA PHE A 356 4.41 14.90 -22.07
C PHE A 356 5.93 14.86 -21.94
N VAL A 357 6.58 15.89 -22.47
CA VAL A 357 8.03 16.06 -22.41
C VAL A 357 8.37 17.37 -21.72
N LYS A 358 9.45 17.36 -20.96
CA LYS A 358 10.11 18.57 -20.47
C LYS A 358 11.38 18.75 -21.29
N ALA A 359 11.31 19.64 -22.28
CA ALA A 359 12.42 19.85 -23.21
C ALA A 359 13.65 20.39 -22.47
N GLN A 360 14.81 19.84 -22.77
CA GLN A 360 16.08 20.30 -22.23
C GLN A 360 16.48 21.66 -22.82
N GLY A 361 17.10 22.50 -21.99
CA GLY A 361 17.64 23.79 -22.38
C GLY A 361 18.98 23.69 -23.10
N THR A 362 19.84 24.71 -22.96
CA THR A 362 21.22 24.64 -23.48
C THR A 362 22.12 23.70 -22.68
N GLU A 363 21.75 23.42 -21.44
CA GLU A 363 22.41 22.51 -20.50
C GLU A 363 21.31 21.66 -19.86
N GLN A 364 21.69 20.49 -19.33
CA GLN A 364 20.78 19.61 -18.58
C GLN A 364 20.16 20.39 -17.41
N GLY A 365 18.83 20.42 -17.38
CA GLY A 365 18.03 21.10 -16.37
C GLY A 365 17.56 20.15 -15.28
N MET A 366 16.77 20.66 -14.34
CA MET A 366 16.05 19.80 -13.40
C MET A 366 14.87 19.15 -14.13
N GLY A 367 14.80 17.83 -14.11
CA GLY A 367 13.71 17.02 -14.63
C GLY A 367 12.54 16.93 -13.65
N ILE A 368 12.18 15.71 -13.26
CA ILE A 368 11.17 15.41 -12.24
C ILE A 368 11.60 14.18 -11.44
N SER A 369 11.74 14.33 -10.12
CA SER A 369 12.18 13.23 -9.27
C SER A 369 11.19 12.06 -9.30
N ALA A 370 11.72 10.84 -9.37
CA ALA A 370 10.93 9.60 -9.23
C ALA A 370 10.12 9.56 -7.91
N PHE A 371 10.59 10.28 -6.89
CA PHE A 371 9.99 10.34 -5.55
C PHE A 371 9.10 11.57 -5.33
N ALA A 372 8.79 12.36 -6.37
CA ALA A 372 8.08 13.63 -6.22
C ALA A 372 6.71 13.51 -5.53
N THR A 373 6.05 12.35 -5.66
CA THR A 373 4.75 12.08 -5.01
C THR A 373 4.88 11.24 -3.73
N ALA A 374 5.68 10.17 -3.76
CA ALA A 374 5.78 9.23 -2.63
C ALA A 374 6.63 9.76 -1.46
N GLY A 375 7.50 10.75 -1.70
CA GLY A 375 8.57 11.10 -0.75
C GLY A 375 9.64 10.00 -0.69
N ALA A 376 10.56 10.08 0.28
CA ALA A 376 11.46 8.97 0.58
C ALA A 376 10.64 7.89 1.32
N PRO A 377 10.41 6.71 0.71
CA PRO A 377 9.44 5.77 1.22
C PRO A 377 9.99 4.92 2.37
N ASP A 378 9.16 4.71 3.40
CA ASP A 378 9.29 3.57 4.31
C ASP A 378 8.78 2.30 3.60
N VAL A 379 9.63 1.28 3.49
CA VAL A 379 9.36 0.09 2.67
C VAL A 379 8.88 -1.04 3.56
N VAL A 380 7.59 -1.35 3.46
CA VAL A 380 6.92 -2.44 4.18
C VAL A 380 7.40 -3.80 3.65
N PRO A 381 8.10 -4.61 4.47
CA PRO A 381 8.78 -5.82 3.99
C PRO A 381 7.91 -6.86 3.27
N TYR A 382 6.66 -7.04 3.69
CA TYR A 382 5.73 -8.02 3.10
C TYR A 382 4.60 -7.38 2.28
N GLY A 383 4.72 -6.08 1.99
CA GLY A 383 3.69 -5.32 1.28
C GLY A 383 2.31 -5.48 1.92
N SER A 384 1.28 -5.59 1.09
CA SER A 384 -0.10 -5.81 1.55
C SER A 384 -0.39 -7.21 2.11
N THR A 385 0.62 -8.07 2.24
CA THR A 385 0.44 -9.42 2.79
C THR A 385 0.34 -9.33 4.31
N ALA A 386 -0.80 -9.71 4.86
CA ALA A 386 -0.96 -9.81 6.31
C ALA A 386 0.01 -10.84 6.91
N VAL A 387 0.69 -10.45 7.99
CA VAL A 387 1.69 -11.27 8.69
C VAL A 387 1.12 -11.66 10.04
N TYR A 388 1.13 -12.96 10.37
CA TYR A 388 0.53 -13.47 11.60
C TYR A 388 1.55 -14.16 12.51
N LEU A 389 1.38 -13.99 13.81
CA LEU A 389 1.95 -14.88 14.81
C LEU A 389 1.08 -16.12 14.87
N ARG A 390 1.56 -17.27 14.38
CA ARG A 390 0.77 -18.51 14.29
C ARG A 390 1.39 -19.59 15.15
N GLY A 391 0.65 -20.16 16.08
CA GLY A 391 1.17 -21.20 16.95
C GLY A 391 0.13 -21.91 17.78
N SER A 392 0.58 -22.76 18.70
CA SER A 392 -0.28 -23.50 19.62
C SER A 392 -1.12 -22.58 20.52
N MET A 393 -0.73 -21.31 20.69
CA MET A 393 -1.53 -20.33 21.42
C MET A 393 -2.84 -19.96 20.72
N ASN A 394 -2.91 -20.08 19.39
CA ASN A 394 -4.07 -19.66 18.60
C ASN A 394 -4.48 -20.73 17.58
N ASP A 395 -4.29 -22.00 17.93
CA ASP A 395 -4.61 -23.17 17.09
C ASP A 395 -3.99 -23.09 15.68
N TRP A 396 -2.84 -22.42 15.55
CA TRP A 396 -2.18 -22.13 14.27
C TRP A 396 -3.05 -21.30 13.31
N GLY A 397 -4.06 -20.59 13.81
CA GLY A 397 -4.94 -19.72 13.04
C GLY A 397 -4.33 -18.35 12.75
N THR A 398 -5.14 -17.43 12.22
CA THR A 398 -4.78 -16.04 11.86
C THR A 398 -5.31 -15.03 12.86
N ALA A 399 -5.62 -15.46 14.09
CA ALA A 399 -6.26 -14.62 15.10
C ALA A 399 -5.30 -13.58 15.73
N THR A 400 -4.00 -13.66 15.45
CA THR A 400 -2.98 -12.77 16.00
C THR A 400 -2.15 -12.21 14.85
N GLU A 401 -2.64 -11.11 14.26
CA GLU A 401 -1.95 -10.36 13.22
C GLU A 401 -0.87 -9.47 13.83
N PHE A 402 0.25 -9.33 13.11
CA PHE A 402 1.27 -8.34 13.41
C PHE A 402 0.89 -6.99 12.79
N ASN A 403 0.98 -5.93 13.59
CA ASN A 403 0.85 -4.56 13.13
C ASN A 403 2.22 -4.05 12.67
N TYR A 404 2.29 -3.44 11.48
CA TYR A 404 3.49 -2.78 11.00
C TYR A 404 3.64 -1.40 11.65
N GLU A 405 4.79 -1.12 12.27
CA GLU A 405 5.07 0.12 12.99
C GLU A 405 6.01 1.08 12.23
N GLY A 406 6.60 0.63 11.11
CA GLY A 406 7.59 1.38 10.35
C GLY A 406 8.99 0.77 10.43
N ASP A 407 9.89 1.18 9.53
CA ASP A 407 11.31 0.77 9.50
C ASP A 407 11.51 -0.76 9.52
N GLY A 408 10.61 -1.52 8.89
CA GLY A 408 10.66 -2.97 8.86
C GLY A 408 10.15 -3.68 10.13
N ILE A 409 9.67 -2.94 11.13
CA ILE A 409 9.24 -3.49 12.42
C ILE A 409 7.75 -3.84 12.41
N TYR A 410 7.46 -5.05 12.89
CA TYR A 410 6.14 -5.61 13.10
C TYR A 410 5.95 -5.96 14.58
N ARG A 411 4.78 -5.68 15.17
CA ARG A 411 4.48 -6.02 16.57
C ARG A 411 3.16 -6.76 16.72
N ALA A 412 3.16 -7.81 17.51
CA ALA A 412 1.97 -8.52 17.96
C ALA A 412 2.04 -8.77 19.46
N THR A 413 0.90 -8.81 20.15
CA THR A 413 0.83 -9.14 21.58
C THR A 413 -0.05 -10.37 21.81
N TYR A 414 0.30 -11.17 22.83
CA TYR A 414 -0.48 -12.34 23.22
C TYR A 414 -0.28 -12.67 24.70
N THR A 415 -1.35 -13.04 25.42
CA THR A 415 -1.26 -13.46 26.83
C THR A 415 -0.83 -14.92 26.91
N LEU A 416 0.33 -15.21 27.50
CA LEU A 416 0.86 -16.56 27.63
C LEU A 416 0.84 -17.02 29.08
N GLU A 417 0.62 -18.32 29.29
CA GLU A 417 0.53 -18.93 30.62
C GLU A 417 1.88 -19.51 31.07
N ALA A 418 2.30 -19.19 32.30
CA ALA A 418 3.55 -19.65 32.90
C ALA A 418 3.72 -21.17 32.78
N GLY A 419 4.91 -21.60 32.35
CA GLY A 419 5.29 -23.02 32.26
C GLY A 419 4.62 -23.81 31.13
N THR A 420 3.80 -23.17 30.29
CA THR A 420 3.24 -23.79 29.09
C THR A 420 4.20 -23.63 27.92
N GLU A 421 4.61 -24.73 27.28
CA GLU A 421 5.44 -24.64 26.08
C GLU A 421 4.58 -24.26 24.87
N TYR A 422 4.93 -23.16 24.22
CA TYR A 422 4.28 -22.69 22.99
C TYR A 422 5.19 -22.97 21.79
N ASN A 423 4.60 -23.57 20.76
CA ASN A 423 5.23 -23.77 19.46
C ASN A 423 4.60 -22.80 18.46
N PHE A 424 5.40 -21.99 17.75
CA PHE A 424 4.86 -20.94 16.88
C PHE A 424 5.81 -20.54 15.74
N LYS A 425 5.31 -19.69 14.84
CA LYS A 425 5.99 -19.14 13.66
C LYS A 425 5.46 -17.74 13.32
N VAL A 426 6.19 -17.04 12.46
CA VAL A 426 5.72 -15.85 11.75
C VAL A 426 5.33 -16.26 10.33
N ALA A 427 4.06 -16.17 9.96
CA ALA A 427 3.61 -16.62 8.64
C ALA A 427 2.38 -15.87 8.11
N ASN A 428 2.20 -15.85 6.79
CA ASN A 428 0.94 -15.42 6.17
C ASN A 428 -0.16 -16.49 6.33
N ALA A 429 -1.37 -16.20 5.82
CA ALA A 429 -2.52 -17.10 5.90
C ALA A 429 -2.27 -18.44 5.16
N ASP A 430 -1.57 -18.39 4.03
CA ASP A 430 -1.38 -19.51 3.11
C ASP A 430 -0.14 -20.38 3.40
N TRP A 431 0.66 -20.03 4.41
CA TRP A 431 1.95 -20.66 4.74
C TRP A 431 3.04 -20.49 3.66
N ASP A 432 2.95 -19.41 2.89
CA ASP A 432 3.89 -19.08 1.82
C ASP A 432 4.94 -18.06 2.30
N ASN A 433 4.81 -16.79 1.92
CA ASN A 433 5.73 -15.72 2.31
C ASN A 433 4.98 -14.67 3.15
N PRO A 434 5.37 -14.44 4.43
CA PRO A 434 6.38 -15.18 5.18
C PRO A 434 5.90 -16.58 5.62
N ASN A 435 6.86 -17.48 5.88
CA ASN A 435 6.70 -18.72 6.65
C ASN A 435 8.02 -19.02 7.37
N LEU A 436 8.23 -18.27 8.45
CA LEU A 436 9.52 -18.13 9.11
C LEU A 436 9.48 -18.74 10.52
N GLY A 437 10.58 -19.36 10.89
CA GLY A 437 10.81 -19.95 12.21
C GLY A 437 12.28 -20.27 12.45
N GLY A 438 12.56 -21.22 13.33
CA GLY A 438 13.93 -21.55 13.73
C GLY A 438 14.64 -22.45 12.72
N GLN A 439 15.98 -22.49 12.79
CA GLN A 439 16.76 -23.52 12.09
C GLN A 439 16.54 -24.91 12.72
N ALA A 440 16.83 -25.95 11.93
CA ALA A 440 16.86 -27.32 12.42
C ALA A 440 17.80 -27.46 13.64
N GLY A 441 17.21 -27.77 14.80
CA GLY A 441 17.93 -27.91 16.06
C GLY A 441 18.21 -26.61 16.82
N GLN A 442 17.75 -25.45 16.33
CA GLN A 442 17.80 -24.14 16.99
C GLN A 442 16.41 -23.50 17.03
N THR A 443 15.50 -24.13 17.76
CA THR A 443 14.09 -23.70 17.86
C THR A 443 13.76 -23.02 19.18
N ALA A 444 14.54 -23.26 20.24
CA ALA A 444 14.29 -22.70 21.55
C ALA A 444 14.62 -21.19 21.58
N VAL A 445 13.63 -20.38 21.95
CA VAL A 445 13.77 -18.95 22.13
C VAL A 445 13.45 -18.57 23.58
N THR A 446 14.06 -17.50 24.07
CA THR A 446 13.86 -16.98 25.42
C THR A 446 13.51 -15.50 25.41
N GLU A 447 12.88 -15.04 26.48
CA GLU A 447 12.54 -13.62 26.68
C GLU A 447 13.79 -12.74 26.62
N ALA A 448 13.62 -11.51 26.11
CA ALA A 448 14.64 -10.46 26.03
C ALA A 448 15.91 -10.81 25.22
N VAL A 449 15.81 -11.79 24.34
CA VAL A 449 16.88 -12.17 23.41
C VAL A 449 16.34 -12.12 21.98
N THR A 450 17.08 -11.49 21.08
CA THR A 450 16.77 -11.44 19.65
C THR A 450 17.28 -12.71 18.96
N TYR A 451 16.42 -13.36 18.19
CA TYR A 451 16.72 -14.58 17.44
C TYR A 451 16.55 -14.34 15.94
N SER A 452 17.43 -14.92 15.12
CA SER A 452 17.25 -14.90 13.66
C SER A 452 16.15 -15.88 13.25
N LEU A 453 15.38 -15.50 12.22
CA LEU A 453 14.32 -16.31 11.63
C LEU A 453 14.73 -16.82 10.24
N ASP A 454 15.69 -17.74 10.21
CA ASP A 454 16.35 -18.22 8.99
C ASP A 454 16.03 -19.70 8.68
N GLY A 455 14.94 -20.23 9.24
CA GLY A 455 14.49 -21.60 9.01
C GLY A 455 12.98 -21.78 8.95
N GLY A 456 12.56 -23.03 8.76
CA GLY A 456 11.15 -23.42 8.64
C GLY A 456 10.66 -24.27 9.81
N GLU A 457 11.42 -24.44 10.89
CA GLU A 457 10.97 -25.18 12.08
C GLU A 457 10.17 -24.28 13.02
N ASN A 458 9.33 -24.89 13.86
CA ASN A 458 8.55 -24.13 14.83
C ASN A 458 9.46 -23.62 15.96
N LEU A 459 9.35 -22.34 16.29
CA LEU A 459 10.00 -21.76 17.47
C LEU A 459 9.32 -22.28 18.74
N GLN A 460 10.08 -22.42 19.82
CA GLN A 460 9.66 -22.96 21.10
C GLN A 460 9.93 -21.96 22.20
N PHE A 461 8.89 -21.47 22.86
CA PHE A 461 8.99 -20.56 24.00
C PHE A 461 8.21 -21.11 25.19
N THR A 462 8.83 -21.11 26.37
CA THR A 462 8.13 -21.41 27.63
C THR A 462 8.24 -20.18 28.54
N PRO A 463 7.16 -19.40 28.70
CA PRO A 463 7.17 -18.21 29.55
C PRO A 463 7.36 -18.61 31.02
N ALA A 464 8.15 -17.81 31.74
CA ALA A 464 8.33 -18.00 33.18
C ALA A 464 7.12 -17.51 33.99
N ASP A 465 6.43 -16.49 33.47
CA ASP A 465 5.32 -15.80 34.14
C ASP A 465 4.08 -15.76 33.24
N THR A 466 2.88 -15.84 33.83
CA THR A 466 1.64 -15.57 33.11
C THR A 466 1.52 -14.06 32.93
N ALA A 467 1.64 -13.59 31.70
CA ALA A 467 1.68 -12.18 31.36
C ALA A 467 1.27 -11.93 29.90
N LEU A 468 1.03 -10.66 29.57
CA LEU A 468 0.97 -10.21 28.18
C LEU A 468 2.40 -10.10 27.65
N TYR A 469 2.71 -10.85 26.60
CA TYR A 469 4.00 -10.79 25.91
C TYR A 469 3.83 -10.06 24.58
N GLU A 470 4.83 -9.27 24.23
CA GLU A 470 5.00 -8.70 22.91
C GLU A 470 6.00 -9.53 22.09
N PHE A 471 5.69 -9.66 20.81
CA PHE A 471 6.52 -10.26 19.78
C PHE A 471 6.90 -9.15 18.82
N ILE A 472 8.18 -8.87 18.71
CA ILE A 472 8.75 -7.84 17.84
C ILE A 472 9.47 -8.56 16.73
N PHE A 473 8.89 -8.47 15.54
CA PHE A 473 9.42 -9.07 14.33
C PHE A 473 10.07 -7.97 13.48
N ASP A 474 11.39 -8.03 13.36
CA ASP A 474 12.18 -7.10 12.56
C ASP A 474 12.50 -7.74 11.21
N ALA A 475 11.96 -7.14 10.16
CA ALA A 475 12.16 -7.52 8.77
C ALA A 475 12.75 -6.38 7.94
N ALA A 476 13.44 -5.42 8.58
CA ALA A 476 14.12 -4.33 7.89
C ALA A 476 15.18 -4.85 6.90
N ASP A 477 15.85 -5.95 7.28
CA ASP A 477 16.70 -6.74 6.39
C ASP A 477 16.00 -8.05 6.03
N MET A 478 15.49 -8.13 4.80
CA MET A 478 14.77 -9.30 4.29
C MET A 478 15.65 -10.56 4.17
N ASP A 479 16.97 -10.41 4.21
CA ASP A 479 17.91 -11.53 4.23
C ASP A 479 18.26 -11.97 5.67
N ASN A 480 18.00 -11.12 6.68
CA ASN A 480 18.38 -11.35 8.07
C ASN A 480 17.26 -10.96 9.05
N GLN A 481 16.06 -11.52 8.86
CA GLN A 481 14.92 -11.24 9.71
C GLN A 481 15.14 -11.75 11.15
N THR A 482 14.61 -11.04 12.15
CA THR A 482 14.74 -11.41 13.56
C THR A 482 13.45 -11.29 14.36
N LEU A 483 13.39 -11.99 15.49
CA LEU A 483 12.29 -11.96 16.44
C LEU A 483 12.82 -11.73 17.86
N LEU A 484 12.16 -10.82 18.58
CA LEU A 484 12.34 -10.60 20.01
C LEU A 484 11.01 -10.85 20.72
N ILE A 485 11.07 -11.55 21.85
CA ILE A 485 9.93 -11.74 22.75
C ILE A 485 10.23 -11.01 24.05
N SER A 486 9.34 -10.11 24.48
CA SER A 486 9.44 -9.41 25.75
C SER A 486 8.09 -9.37 26.44
N LYS A 487 8.07 -9.07 27.75
CA LYS A 487 6.82 -8.69 28.41
C LYS A 487 6.40 -7.32 27.91
N ASP A 488 5.12 -7.17 27.61
CA ASP A 488 4.54 -5.90 27.18
C ASP A 488 4.69 -4.83 28.28
N ASN A 489 4.46 -5.20 29.54
CA ASN A 489 4.72 -4.33 30.69
C ASN A 489 6.24 -4.25 31.00
N PRO A 490 6.90 -3.09 30.80
CA PRO A 490 8.34 -2.97 31.00
C PRO A 490 8.78 -3.02 32.46
N PHE A 491 7.85 -2.81 33.40
CA PHE A 491 8.09 -2.88 34.85
C PHE A 491 7.35 -4.06 35.49
N PHE A 492 7.14 -5.15 34.75
CA PHE A 492 6.44 -6.32 35.25
C PHE A 492 6.99 -6.80 36.60
N GLY A 493 6.10 -7.04 37.55
CA GLY A 493 6.45 -7.42 38.93
C GLY A 493 6.84 -6.24 39.84
N THR A 494 6.92 -5.02 39.32
CA THR A 494 7.21 -3.80 40.09
C THR A 494 6.02 -2.84 40.05
N GLN A 495 5.50 -2.45 41.22
CA GLN A 495 4.45 -1.44 41.28
C GLN A 495 5.03 -0.05 40.98
N VAL A 496 4.46 0.62 39.99
CA VAL A 496 4.75 2.01 39.65
C VAL A 496 3.88 2.94 40.49
N TYR A 497 4.45 4.01 41.02
CA TYR A 497 3.72 5.03 41.79
C TYR A 497 4.00 6.42 41.25
N LEU A 498 3.01 7.29 41.36
CA LEU A 498 3.23 8.73 41.29
C LEU A 498 3.57 9.23 42.69
N ARG A 499 4.76 9.82 42.87
CA ARG A 499 5.27 10.25 44.18
C ARG A 499 5.59 11.73 44.15
N GLY A 500 5.07 12.51 45.09
CA GLY A 500 5.31 13.95 45.11
C GLY A 500 4.70 14.67 46.31
N GLY A 501 4.71 15.99 46.28
CA GLY A 501 4.11 16.84 47.32
C GLY A 501 2.62 16.60 47.53
N MET A 502 1.91 16.04 46.55
CA MET A 502 0.49 15.70 46.65
C MET A 502 0.20 14.46 47.50
N ASN A 503 1.22 13.66 47.85
CA ASN A 503 1.05 12.47 48.68
C ASN A 503 2.22 12.24 49.66
N ASP A 504 2.84 13.33 50.11
CA ASP A 504 4.00 13.33 51.02
C ASP A 504 5.14 12.41 50.55
N TRP A 505 5.32 12.27 49.22
CA TRP A 505 6.29 11.38 48.60
C TRP A 505 6.09 9.88 48.94
N GLY A 506 4.90 9.49 49.39
CA GLY A 506 4.53 8.12 49.74
C GLY A 506 4.10 7.26 48.54
N THR A 507 3.53 6.09 48.83
CA THR A 507 3.06 5.09 47.84
C THR A 507 1.53 5.06 47.69
N ALA A 508 0.84 6.12 48.14
CA ALA A 508 -0.63 6.17 48.13
C ALA A 508 -1.24 6.20 46.72
N ASN A 509 -0.50 6.69 45.72
CA ASN A 509 -0.98 6.88 44.35
C ASN A 509 -0.30 5.88 43.40
N ALA A 510 -0.68 4.60 43.51
CA ALA A 510 -0.24 3.56 42.60
C ALA A 510 -0.77 3.84 41.18
N MET A 511 0.12 3.77 40.18
CA MET A 511 -0.26 3.84 38.77
C MET A 511 -0.72 2.46 38.29
N THR A 512 -1.81 2.42 37.55
CA THR A 512 -2.37 1.21 36.94
C THR A 512 -1.75 1.02 35.56
N TYR A 513 -1.23 -0.17 35.27
CA TYR A 513 -0.83 -0.52 33.92
C TYR A 513 -2.09 -0.75 33.07
N VAL A 514 -2.22 -0.04 31.96
CA VAL A 514 -3.41 -0.11 31.10
C VAL A 514 -3.18 -0.82 29.76
N GLY A 515 -1.97 -1.34 29.53
CA GLY A 515 -1.54 -1.92 28.25
C GLY A 515 -0.63 -0.97 27.47
N ASP A 516 -0.01 -1.48 26.40
CA ASP A 516 0.80 -0.73 25.44
C ASP A 516 1.90 0.14 26.08
N LYS A 517 2.53 -0.34 27.15
CA LYS A 517 3.60 0.36 27.88
C LYS A 517 3.12 1.67 28.56
N VAL A 518 1.82 1.82 28.80
CA VAL A 518 1.22 3.00 29.45
C VAL A 518 0.76 2.70 30.88
N PHE A 519 1.03 3.65 31.78
CA PHE A 519 0.59 3.64 33.17
C PHE A 519 -0.22 4.89 33.49
N THR A 520 -1.30 4.76 34.26
CA THR A 520 -2.17 5.88 34.62
C THR A 520 -2.46 5.96 36.12
N ALA A 521 -2.56 7.18 36.65
CA ALA A 521 -3.10 7.43 37.98
C ALA A 521 -4.07 8.61 37.96
N TYR A 522 -5.20 8.44 38.63
CA TYR A 522 -6.23 9.47 38.80
C TYR A 522 -6.23 9.95 40.25
N ILE A 523 -6.04 11.25 40.46
CA ILE A 523 -5.80 11.81 41.78
C ILE A 523 -6.54 13.14 41.92
N ASP A 524 -7.30 13.30 43.00
CA ASP A 524 -7.81 14.61 43.41
C ASP A 524 -6.65 15.50 43.88
N VAL A 525 -6.36 16.58 43.15
CA VAL A 525 -5.28 17.52 43.47
C VAL A 525 -5.88 18.89 43.78
N ALA A 526 -5.52 19.46 44.93
CA ALA A 526 -5.93 20.82 45.29
C ALA A 526 -5.16 21.87 44.47
N ALA A 527 -5.67 23.10 44.41
CA ALA A 527 -4.94 24.20 43.78
C ALA A 527 -3.64 24.51 44.55
N GLY A 528 -2.52 24.60 43.82
CA GLY A 528 -1.19 24.82 44.37
C GLY A 528 -0.06 24.36 43.45
N ASP A 529 1.17 24.56 43.91
CA ASP A 529 2.38 24.10 43.21
C ASP A 529 2.92 22.83 43.88
N TYR A 530 3.16 21.80 43.08
CA TYR A 530 3.61 20.49 43.55
C TYR A 530 4.90 20.07 42.87
N GLU A 531 5.79 19.40 43.59
CA GLU A 531 6.88 18.65 42.96
C GLU A 531 6.56 17.17 42.92
N PHE A 532 6.89 16.46 41.83
CA PHE A 532 6.61 15.04 41.69
C PHE A 532 7.55 14.28 40.76
N LYS A 533 7.47 12.95 40.83
CA LYS A 533 8.15 11.96 39.99
C LYS A 533 7.28 10.71 39.79
N VAL A 534 7.65 9.89 38.82
CA VAL A 534 7.17 8.51 38.68
C VAL A 534 8.23 7.58 39.23
N ALA A 535 7.91 6.80 40.26
CA ALA A 535 8.91 5.98 40.94
C ALA A 535 8.34 4.71 41.57
N SER A 536 9.19 3.71 41.77
CA SER A 536 8.92 2.50 42.54
C SER A 536 9.12 2.78 44.04
N GLU A 537 8.68 1.85 44.89
CA GLU A 537 8.87 1.97 46.34
C GLU A 537 10.36 2.09 46.72
N ASP A 538 11.21 1.33 46.03
CA ASP A 538 12.65 1.25 46.23
C ASP A 538 13.46 2.41 45.62
N TRP A 539 12.83 3.27 44.81
CA TRP A 539 13.47 4.33 44.02
C TRP A 539 14.56 3.88 43.04
N SER A 540 14.72 2.58 42.80
CA SER A 540 15.78 2.06 41.93
C SER A 540 15.27 1.41 40.67
N THR A 541 14.12 0.74 40.74
CA THR A 541 13.57 0.03 39.58
C THR A 541 12.85 1.00 38.63
N VAL A 542 12.17 2.00 39.21
CA VAL A 542 11.51 3.09 38.50
C VAL A 542 11.88 4.38 39.25
N ASP A 543 12.51 5.32 38.57
CA ASP A 543 12.79 6.68 39.07
C ASP A 543 12.92 7.62 37.88
N PHE A 544 11.79 8.17 37.47
CA PHE A 544 11.63 9.05 36.32
C PHE A 544 11.20 10.44 36.80
N GLY A 545 12.10 11.39 36.64
CA GLY A 545 11.88 12.82 36.85
C GLY A 545 12.15 13.61 35.57
N ALA A 546 12.21 14.93 35.67
CA ALA A 546 12.60 15.82 34.58
C ALA A 546 13.99 15.46 34.03
N PRO A 547 14.20 15.58 32.71
CA PRO A 547 15.47 15.24 32.05
C PRO A 547 16.60 16.19 32.45
N GLU A 548 16.28 17.45 32.76
CA GLU A 548 17.24 18.49 33.10
C GLU A 548 16.74 19.40 34.22
N ASN A 549 17.68 20.09 34.89
CA ASN A 549 17.37 21.06 35.93
C ASN A 549 17.11 22.48 35.37
N THR A 550 16.20 22.58 34.39
CA THR A 550 15.81 23.85 33.78
C THR A 550 14.34 24.12 34.05
N ASP A 551 13.94 25.40 34.03
CA ASP A 551 12.53 25.72 34.24
C ASP A 551 11.67 25.17 33.08
N GLU A 552 12.20 25.14 31.86
CA GLU A 552 11.55 24.57 30.68
C GLU A 552 11.31 23.06 30.79
N ALA A 553 12.25 22.30 31.35
CA ALA A 553 12.14 20.84 31.49
C ALA A 553 11.40 20.40 32.76
N ARG A 554 11.13 21.32 33.70
CA ARG A 554 10.55 21.00 35.00
C ARG A 554 9.16 21.57 35.21
N ASN A 555 8.86 22.78 34.73
CA ASN A 555 7.61 23.46 35.04
C ASN A 555 6.50 23.01 34.08
N MET A 556 5.60 22.17 34.59
CA MET A 556 4.43 21.65 33.88
C MET A 556 3.15 22.36 34.33
N VAL A 557 2.22 22.54 33.40
CA VAL A 557 0.81 22.82 33.68
C VAL A 557 -0.08 21.72 33.10
N PRO A 558 -1.30 21.51 33.64
CA PRO A 558 -2.25 20.56 33.04
C PRO A 558 -2.47 20.86 31.55
N GLY A 559 -2.25 19.86 30.70
CA GLY A 559 -2.22 19.97 29.25
C GLY A 559 -0.86 19.66 28.62
N ASP A 560 0.23 19.76 29.40
CA ASP A 560 1.58 19.52 28.91
C ASP A 560 1.96 18.03 28.88
N VAL A 561 2.86 17.69 27.95
CA VAL A 561 3.52 16.38 27.81
C VAL A 561 5.02 16.61 27.84
N PHE A 562 5.72 16.00 28.79
CA PHE A 562 7.16 16.20 29.01
C PHE A 562 7.91 14.87 28.87
N ASP A 563 9.11 14.92 28.30
CA ASP A 563 10.06 13.81 28.39
C ASP A 563 10.46 13.57 29.86
N THR A 564 10.86 12.33 30.16
CA THR A 564 11.38 11.94 31.46
C THR A 564 12.84 11.49 31.36
N SER A 565 13.56 11.61 32.47
CA SER A 565 14.92 11.09 32.64
C SER A 565 14.92 9.59 32.92
N THR A 566 15.89 8.86 32.37
CA THR A 566 16.23 7.53 32.85
C THR A 566 17.17 7.65 34.06
N GLY A 567 16.74 7.20 35.24
CA GLY A 567 17.64 7.02 36.40
C GLY A 567 17.73 8.21 37.37
N GLY A 568 16.60 8.83 37.68
CA GLY A 568 16.47 9.70 38.84
C GLY A 568 16.78 11.18 38.64
N GLY A 569 16.49 11.74 37.46
CA GLY A 569 16.58 13.17 37.18
C GLY A 569 15.74 14.05 38.13
N ASP A 570 15.74 15.36 37.92
CA ASP A 570 15.12 16.31 38.88
C ASP A 570 13.59 16.14 39.00
N ASN A 571 12.98 16.72 40.03
CA ASN A 571 11.52 16.66 40.19
C ASN A 571 10.81 17.54 39.15
N PHE A 572 9.73 17.04 38.55
CA PHE A 572 8.78 17.91 37.85
C PHE A 572 8.12 18.87 38.85
N ARG A 573 7.72 20.05 38.38
CA ARG A 573 7.00 21.09 39.12
C ARG A 573 5.68 21.34 38.43
N LEU A 574 4.58 20.94 39.05
CA LEU A 574 3.23 21.02 38.51
C LEU A 574 2.46 22.17 39.17
N ALA A 575 2.01 23.12 38.37
CA ALA A 575 1.13 24.19 38.84
C ALA A 575 -0.35 23.83 38.58
N ILE A 576 -1.12 23.65 39.65
CA ILE A 576 -2.56 23.35 39.61
C ILE A 576 -3.36 24.61 39.97
N THR A 577 -4.23 25.05 39.06
CA THR A 577 -5.10 26.21 39.27
C THR A 577 -6.45 25.85 39.88
N ASP A 578 -7.01 24.69 39.50
CA ASP A 578 -8.35 24.25 39.89
C ASP A 578 -8.26 22.96 40.71
N ALA A 579 -8.96 22.94 41.86
CA ALA A 579 -9.03 21.75 42.71
C ALA A 579 -10.00 20.72 42.12
N GLU A 580 -9.48 19.73 41.41
CA GLU A 580 -10.22 18.73 40.63
C GLU A 580 -9.43 17.41 40.57
N GLU A 581 -10.01 16.36 39.97
CA GLU A 581 -9.31 15.12 39.67
C GLU A 581 -8.44 15.27 38.41
N TYR A 582 -7.16 14.90 38.50
CA TYR A 582 -6.21 14.92 37.39
C TYR A 582 -5.75 13.51 37.04
N ALA A 583 -5.58 13.26 35.75
CA ALA A 583 -4.99 12.06 35.20
C ALA A 583 -3.50 12.30 34.93
N PHE A 584 -2.65 11.44 35.51
CA PHE A 584 -1.23 11.37 35.22
C PHE A 584 -0.99 10.18 34.31
N ILE A 585 -0.39 10.43 33.15
CA ILE A 585 -0.09 9.41 32.14
C ILE A 585 1.43 9.26 32.03
N PHE A 586 1.94 8.08 32.36
CA PHE A 586 3.33 7.74 32.11
C PHE A 586 3.39 6.77 30.94
N ASP A 587 3.93 7.24 29.81
CA ASP A 587 4.01 6.50 28.55
C ASP A 587 5.46 6.08 28.31
N THR A 588 5.67 4.78 28.14
CA THR A 588 6.99 4.17 27.89
C THR A 588 7.05 3.42 26.57
N SER A 589 6.11 3.70 25.65
CA SER A 589 6.03 3.08 24.34
C SER A 589 7.04 3.65 23.32
N GLY A 590 7.43 4.92 23.48
CA GLY A 590 8.35 5.62 22.58
C GLY A 590 9.83 5.39 22.86
N MET A 591 10.70 6.01 22.04
CA MET A 591 12.15 6.05 22.28
C MET A 591 12.53 6.80 23.57
N THR A 592 11.72 7.77 23.96
CA THR A 592 11.78 8.48 25.23
C THR A 592 10.49 8.25 26.01
N ASN A 593 10.63 8.01 27.31
CA ASN A 593 9.47 7.90 28.20
C ASN A 593 8.91 9.29 28.47
N THR A 594 7.60 9.47 28.42
CA THR A 594 6.95 10.76 28.67
C THR A 594 5.99 10.72 29.85
N ILE A 595 5.78 11.87 30.48
CA ILE A 595 4.77 12.09 31.51
C ILE A 595 3.85 13.23 31.08
N ALA A 596 2.56 13.01 31.22
CA ALA A 596 1.55 14.02 30.90
C ALA A 596 0.55 14.16 32.05
N VAL A 597 0.04 15.37 32.24
CA VAL A 597 -0.94 15.67 33.29
C VAL A 597 -2.14 16.37 32.66
N PHE A 598 -3.33 15.80 32.81
CA PHE A 598 -4.56 16.35 32.25
C PHE A 598 -5.67 16.35 33.29
N LYS A 599 -6.70 17.16 33.09
CA LYS A 599 -7.94 17.05 33.87
C LYS A 599 -8.60 15.71 33.55
N SER A 600 -9.00 14.96 34.58
CA SER A 600 -9.61 13.63 34.42
C SER A 600 -10.92 13.70 33.63
N GLN A 601 -11.74 14.72 33.89
CA GLN A 601 -12.91 15.07 33.08
C GLN A 601 -12.48 15.96 31.90
N PHE A 602 -11.82 15.39 30.89
CA PHE A 602 -11.17 16.17 29.82
C PHE A 602 -12.15 16.88 28.85
N PHE A 603 -13.44 16.51 28.81
CA PHE A 603 -14.48 17.32 28.15
C PHE A 603 -15.11 18.39 29.04
N GLY A 604 -14.66 18.49 30.30
CA GLY A 604 -15.24 19.37 31.31
C GLY A 604 -16.73 19.12 31.52
N ALA A 605 -17.46 20.19 31.86
CA ALA A 605 -18.90 20.15 32.08
C ALA A 605 -19.74 20.03 30.80
N THR A 606 -19.11 19.98 29.62
CA THR A 606 -19.80 19.91 28.32
C THR A 606 -20.43 18.53 28.14
N PRO A 607 -21.76 18.43 27.91
CA PRO A 607 -22.39 17.16 27.56
C PRO A 607 -21.86 16.62 26.23
N VAL A 608 -21.49 15.34 26.22
CA VAL A 608 -20.94 14.66 25.04
C VAL A 608 -21.83 13.49 24.65
N TYR A 609 -22.03 13.31 23.35
CA TYR A 609 -22.99 12.35 22.80
C TYR A 609 -22.31 11.44 21.80
N LEU A 610 -22.79 10.20 21.74
CA LEU A 610 -22.54 9.28 20.63
C LEU A 610 -23.54 9.61 19.52
N ARG A 611 -23.06 10.13 18.39
CA ARG A 611 -23.92 10.60 17.27
C ARG A 611 -23.62 9.75 16.04
N GLY A 612 -24.62 9.12 15.46
CA GLY A 612 -24.39 8.24 14.31
C GLY A 612 -25.65 7.69 13.67
N GLY A 613 -25.48 6.72 12.79
CA GLY A 613 -26.59 6.06 12.09
C GLY A 613 -27.60 5.42 13.04
N MET A 614 -27.17 4.99 14.24
CA MET A 614 -28.04 4.38 15.25
C MET A 614 -29.03 5.34 15.92
N ASN A 615 -28.83 6.65 15.84
CA ASN A 615 -29.74 7.65 16.41
C ASN A 615 -30.01 8.83 15.46
N GLY A 616 -29.80 8.63 14.14
CA GLY A 616 -30.00 9.67 13.13
C GLY A 616 -29.14 10.92 13.37
N TRP A 617 -27.95 10.75 13.95
CA TRP A 617 -27.03 11.85 14.30
C TRP A 617 -27.56 12.83 15.36
N GLY A 618 -28.55 12.42 16.17
CA GLY A 618 -29.14 13.23 17.25
C GLY A 618 -28.34 13.24 18.56
N THR A 619 -28.89 13.85 19.60
CA THR A 619 -28.28 13.99 20.95
C THR A 619 -28.93 13.08 22.00
N ASP A 620 -29.62 12.02 21.57
CA ASP A 620 -30.38 11.15 22.47
C ASP A 620 -29.47 10.23 23.32
N ASN A 621 -28.21 10.07 22.89
CA ASN A 621 -27.25 9.10 23.40
C ASN A 621 -26.08 9.81 24.11
N GLN A 622 -26.35 10.36 25.29
CA GLN A 622 -25.33 11.07 26.08
C GLN A 622 -24.40 10.10 26.80
N PHE A 623 -23.10 10.32 26.71
CA PHE A 623 -22.11 9.62 27.52
C PHE A 623 -22.22 9.99 28.99
N ILE A 624 -21.97 9.01 29.86
CA ILE A 624 -21.88 9.18 31.31
C ILE A 624 -20.41 9.10 31.71
N TYR A 625 -19.92 10.15 32.36
CA TYR A 625 -18.56 10.17 32.90
C TYR A 625 -18.49 9.41 34.23
N SER A 626 -17.49 8.54 34.38
CA SER A 626 -17.13 7.89 35.64
C SER A 626 -15.66 7.47 35.63
N GLN A 627 -14.90 7.84 36.65
CA GLN A 627 -13.51 7.41 36.87
C GLN A 627 -12.60 7.54 35.63
N GLY A 628 -12.57 8.73 35.00
CA GLY A 628 -11.70 9.00 33.84
C GLY A 628 -12.24 8.51 32.48
N GLU A 629 -13.41 7.89 32.44
CA GLU A 629 -14.00 7.32 31.23
C GLU A 629 -15.38 7.90 30.94
N TYR A 630 -15.69 8.07 29.65
CA TYR A 630 -17.03 8.39 29.18
C TYR A 630 -17.63 7.12 28.57
N SER A 631 -18.69 6.58 29.18
CA SER A 631 -19.31 5.34 28.73
C SER A 631 -20.79 5.48 28.42
N LEU A 632 -21.26 4.70 27.45
CA LEU A 632 -22.66 4.60 27.08
C LEU A 632 -22.95 3.18 26.59
N THR A 633 -24.01 2.59 27.12
CA THR A 633 -24.55 1.31 26.64
C THR A 633 -25.85 1.53 25.88
N LEU A 634 -25.96 0.98 24.68
CA LEU A 634 -27.20 0.99 23.89
C LEU A 634 -27.33 -0.26 23.01
N ASP A 635 -28.54 -0.51 22.50
CA ASP A 635 -28.78 -1.57 21.54
C ASP A 635 -28.41 -1.11 20.12
N VAL A 636 -27.56 -1.87 19.43
CA VAL A 636 -27.13 -1.63 18.05
C VAL A 636 -27.61 -2.79 17.17
N SER A 637 -28.13 -2.48 15.97
CA SER A 637 -28.57 -3.50 15.01
C SER A 637 -27.38 -4.11 14.28
N ALA A 638 -27.49 -5.39 13.88
CA ALA A 638 -26.47 -6.04 13.06
C ALA A 638 -26.20 -5.27 11.75
N GLY A 639 -24.93 -5.20 11.35
CA GLY A 639 -24.46 -4.48 10.17
C GLY A 639 -23.59 -3.28 10.50
N SER A 640 -23.19 -2.55 9.46
CA SER A 640 -22.29 -1.40 9.57
C SER A 640 -23.03 -0.15 10.05
N VAL A 641 -22.48 0.52 11.06
CA VAL A 641 -22.99 1.81 11.54
C VAL A 641 -21.85 2.83 11.70
N GLU A 642 -22.05 3.99 11.10
CA GLU A 642 -21.15 5.13 11.27
C GLU A 642 -21.51 5.96 12.49
N PHE A 643 -20.51 6.48 13.21
CA PHE A 643 -20.71 7.34 14.36
C PHE A 643 -19.54 8.29 14.63
N LYS A 644 -19.78 9.27 15.52
CA LYS A 644 -18.82 10.22 16.10
C LYS A 644 -19.12 10.47 17.57
N VAL A 645 -18.15 11.04 18.26
CA VAL A 645 -18.28 11.54 19.63
C VAL A 645 -18.28 13.06 19.56
N ALA A 646 -19.38 13.70 19.92
CA ALA A 646 -19.54 15.14 19.72
C ALA A 646 -20.43 15.81 20.75
N ASP A 647 -20.27 17.13 20.91
CA ASP A 647 -21.23 17.96 21.63
C ASP A 647 -22.47 18.26 20.76
N ALA A 648 -23.44 18.96 21.32
CA ALA A 648 -24.75 19.14 20.69
C ALA A 648 -24.67 19.95 19.38
N ASP A 649 -23.77 20.92 19.30
CA ASP A 649 -23.61 21.84 18.18
C ASP A 649 -22.36 21.57 17.31
N TRP A 650 -21.59 20.52 17.63
CA TRP A 650 -20.33 20.15 16.96
C TRP A 650 -19.22 21.20 17.08
N ALA A 651 -19.39 22.20 17.94
CA ALA A 651 -18.53 23.37 17.96
C ALA A 651 -17.26 23.14 18.79
N ASN A 652 -17.39 22.49 19.96
CA ASN A 652 -16.28 22.30 20.87
C ASN A 652 -15.75 20.87 20.82
N ILE A 653 -16.63 19.90 20.58
CA ILE A 653 -16.29 18.48 20.56
C ILE A 653 -16.83 17.90 19.26
N ASN A 654 -15.91 17.51 18.37
CA ASN A 654 -16.22 16.81 17.13
C ASN A 654 -15.11 15.81 16.89
N ILE A 655 -15.26 14.60 17.42
CA ILE A 655 -14.23 13.57 17.40
C ILE A 655 -14.70 12.41 16.54
N GLY A 656 -13.86 12.08 15.57
CA GLY A 656 -14.08 11.01 14.60
C GLY A 656 -12.81 10.20 14.38
N ALA A 657 -12.76 9.45 13.29
CA ALA A 657 -11.58 8.69 12.93
C ALA A 657 -10.38 9.62 12.70
N VAL A 658 -9.16 9.14 12.96
CA VAL A 658 -7.94 9.95 12.71
C VAL A 658 -7.79 10.32 11.23
N ASP A 659 -8.30 9.47 10.35
CA ASP A 659 -8.44 9.67 8.91
C ASP A 659 -9.52 8.70 8.37
N GLY A 660 -9.84 8.80 7.07
CA GLY A 660 -10.82 7.93 6.42
C GLY A 660 -10.42 6.45 6.33
N ASP A 661 -9.16 6.13 6.63
CA ASP A 661 -8.54 4.81 6.51
C ASP A 661 -8.57 4.03 7.84
N ASN A 662 -8.51 4.73 8.96
CA ASN A 662 -8.45 4.22 10.34
C ASN A 662 -9.78 4.46 11.07
N LYS A 663 -10.89 4.15 10.41
CA LYS A 663 -12.25 4.36 10.94
C LYS A 663 -12.90 3.11 11.52
N ALA A 664 -12.43 1.92 11.17
CA ALA A 664 -13.06 0.66 11.55
C ALA A 664 -12.77 0.32 13.02
N VAL A 665 -13.82 0.22 13.82
CA VAL A 665 -13.76 -0.13 15.23
C VAL A 665 -13.89 -1.64 15.38
N THR A 666 -12.81 -2.28 15.82
CA THR A 666 -12.80 -3.70 16.17
C THR A 666 -13.29 -3.91 17.59
N LEU A 667 -14.19 -4.88 17.80
CA LEU A 667 -14.75 -5.15 19.12
C LEU A 667 -13.65 -5.50 20.13
N GLY A 668 -13.66 -4.85 21.27
CA GLY A 668 -12.71 -5.02 22.36
C GLY A 668 -11.36 -4.34 22.16
N ALA A 669 -11.07 -3.81 20.98
CA ALA A 669 -9.84 -3.08 20.69
C ALA A 669 -10.05 -1.55 20.82
N PRO A 670 -9.13 -0.80 21.43
CA PRO A 670 -9.14 0.65 21.38
C PRO A 670 -8.77 1.13 19.97
N LEU A 671 -9.47 2.16 19.48
CA LEU A 671 -9.16 2.86 18.25
C LEU A 671 -8.90 4.33 18.55
N MET A 672 -7.78 4.87 18.06
CA MET A 672 -7.46 6.29 18.20
C MET A 672 -8.45 7.16 17.40
N MET A 673 -8.80 8.29 17.97
CA MET A 673 -9.71 9.26 17.39
C MET A 673 -9.07 10.65 17.35
N LEU A 674 -9.57 11.50 16.46
CA LEU A 674 -9.05 12.85 16.26
C LEU A 674 -10.14 13.91 16.50
N GLN A 675 -9.84 14.88 17.35
CA GLN A 675 -10.65 16.08 17.52
C GLN A 675 -10.58 16.97 16.27
N GLY A 676 -11.74 17.46 15.81
CA GLY A 676 -11.88 18.21 14.58
C GLY A 676 -11.94 17.34 13.32
N SER A 677 -12.03 16.02 13.46
CA SER A 677 -12.05 15.10 12.32
C SER A 677 -13.28 15.29 11.43
N ASN A 678 -13.05 15.24 10.12
CA ASN A 678 -14.12 15.18 9.11
C ASN A 678 -14.65 13.75 8.95
N ASP A 679 -13.89 12.73 9.34
CA ASP A 679 -14.20 11.31 9.09
C ASP A 679 -14.97 10.66 10.24
N ASN A 680 -15.95 9.81 9.89
CA ASN A 680 -16.75 9.06 10.85
C ASN A 680 -16.05 7.77 11.26
N LEU A 681 -16.27 7.30 12.48
CA LEU A 681 -15.92 5.95 12.93
C LEU A 681 -16.96 4.97 12.40
N VAL A 682 -16.58 3.71 12.19
CA VAL A 682 -17.44 2.65 11.63
C VAL A 682 -17.38 1.43 12.54
N LEU A 683 -18.53 1.00 13.04
CA LEU A 683 -18.66 -0.28 13.75
C LEU A 683 -19.44 -1.26 12.88
N ASP A 684 -18.83 -2.38 12.54
CA ASP A 684 -19.53 -3.53 11.94
C ASP A 684 -20.04 -4.46 13.04
N ALA A 685 -21.28 -4.22 13.47
CA ALA A 685 -21.89 -5.02 14.54
C ALA A 685 -22.25 -6.43 14.02
N PRO A 686 -21.66 -7.51 14.56
CA PRO A 686 -21.87 -8.87 14.05
C PRO A 686 -23.28 -9.40 14.31
N ALA A 687 -23.96 -8.89 15.33
CA ALA A 687 -25.33 -9.24 15.66
C ALA A 687 -26.07 -8.06 16.32
N THR A 688 -27.40 -8.06 16.22
CA THR A 688 -28.22 -7.10 16.96
C THR A 688 -28.13 -7.42 18.45
N GLY A 689 -27.74 -6.43 19.26
CA GLY A 689 -27.54 -6.63 20.70
C GLY A 689 -27.09 -5.38 21.43
N SER A 690 -26.73 -5.54 22.70
CA SER A 690 -26.28 -4.46 23.56
C SER A 690 -24.77 -4.26 23.43
N TYR A 691 -24.36 -3.02 23.15
CA TYR A 691 -22.96 -2.63 23.02
C TYR A 691 -22.64 -1.49 23.98
N THR A 692 -21.45 -1.56 24.57
CA THR A 692 -20.90 -0.50 25.42
C THR A 692 -19.79 0.23 24.66
N PHE A 693 -20.01 1.52 24.43
CA PHE A 693 -19.03 2.44 23.87
C PHE A 693 -18.31 3.12 25.03
N THR A 694 -16.99 3.04 25.03
CA THR A 694 -16.14 3.65 26.04
C THR A 694 -15.15 4.57 25.36
N VAL A 695 -15.21 5.86 25.69
CA VAL A 695 -14.24 6.86 25.25
C VAL A 695 -13.27 7.12 26.40
N ARG A 696 -12.00 6.86 26.14
CA ARG A 696 -10.89 7.17 27.04
C ARG A 696 -10.10 8.33 26.48
N GLY A 697 -9.91 9.35 27.29
CA GLY A 697 -8.79 10.27 27.17
C GLY A 697 -7.90 9.99 28.37
N PRO A 698 -6.62 10.32 28.27
CA PRO A 698 -6.30 11.42 29.16
C PRO A 698 -5.68 12.58 28.40
N ASN A 699 -5.07 12.34 27.23
CA ASN A 699 -4.72 13.41 26.28
C ASN A 699 -5.94 13.77 25.40
N PRO A 700 -6.52 14.98 25.53
CA PRO A 700 -7.64 15.41 24.69
C PRO A 700 -7.29 15.56 23.20
N LEU A 701 -5.99 15.54 22.85
CA LEU A 701 -5.51 15.56 21.47
C LEU A 701 -5.47 14.17 20.82
N SER A 702 -5.59 13.08 21.59
CA SER A 702 -5.52 11.70 21.10
C SER A 702 -6.43 10.73 21.88
N PRO A 703 -7.75 11.01 21.98
CA PRO A 703 -8.68 10.11 22.67
C PRO A 703 -8.87 8.80 21.90
N THR A 704 -9.19 7.71 22.60
CA THR A 704 -9.52 6.41 22.01
C THR A 704 -10.95 6.00 22.27
N VAL A 705 -11.57 5.25 21.36
CA VAL A 705 -12.85 4.56 21.58
C VAL A 705 -12.66 3.05 21.58
N THR A 706 -13.28 2.38 22.55
CA THR A 706 -13.42 0.92 22.57
C THR A 706 -14.90 0.57 22.54
N VAL A 707 -15.28 -0.41 21.73
CA VAL A 707 -16.64 -0.94 21.71
C VAL A 707 -16.63 -2.39 22.13
N THR A 708 -17.43 -2.75 23.12
CA THR A 708 -17.59 -4.12 23.59
C THR A 708 -19.03 -4.58 23.43
N GLN A 709 -19.22 -5.83 23.03
CA GLN A 709 -20.54 -6.46 23.04
C GLN A 709 -20.78 -7.07 24.42
N ASN A 710 -21.93 -6.78 25.03
CA ASN A 710 -22.30 -7.25 26.37
C ASN A 710 -22.89 -8.66 26.40
#